data_AF-A0A4Y7LVG6-F1
#
_entry.id   AF-A0A4Y7LVG6-F1
#
_cell.length_a   1.000
_cell.length_b   1.000
_cell.length_c   1.000
_cell.angle_alpha   90.00
_cell.angle_beta   90.00
_cell.angle_gamma   90.00
#
_symmetry.space_group_name_H-M   'P 1'
#
loop_
_entity.id
_entity.type
_entity.pdbx_description
1 polymer ?
#
loop_
_entity_poly.entity_id
_entity_poly.type
_entity_poly.pdbx_seq_one_letter_code
_entity_poly.pdbx_strand_id
1 'polypeptide(L)'
;MSFKDEAQKCHNSNSCIYKNILNTGLCWGYESNCSQHLGYSSAHCPGDHKGWVSSKSQQLETFISQADFGFIKQKLLSKTIMCKPTADGESLLECSSYLQFCRGKNVYLDFRDLPARKESFRYKMDVLKKGQIGGKCKLNKLRLQSEATHQSPLQSWAPEIQHFEELPDLVNEQSQMCDVFIDKPTFIMKIDATVNMYHHFCDFFNLYTSLHVNGTHNEMFSRDINILIWETYTYHSNFGITWSAFTENPLMNLRTFQGKRVCFREAVFPLLPRMIFGLYYNTPIVWGCKESGLFHAFSKFILHRLKIPKRTTIDQVPKPTIKILLLSRNTQYRRILNEQALLDTLRSSPRRYSVKRVEFTHETDFRHQLRVIQDTDIFIGMHGAGLTHLLFLPDWAAVFELYNCGDEHCYADLARLRGIHYHTWTNQTKLKPEDEGHHPSDGGPHAKFTNYSFDTEEFLRIVDLAADHVADHPSYRHMINQIRQSATASQHQTPTRSRKHIESWRKNSILTETKKTQKKPVLSFKTLELHMKLFQTQKKENSMTGVVKNVFQKKVLAEVEWIHLPASLEILVLGLVVMVTKGNVKLVNEERVLEVEIEQGMTDGAEQRFTAEGEPHTDGEPGDLRLRIQTTPHSIFERRGDDLYTNVTISLADALAGFELDIEHLDGHKVHIVRDKVTWPGARIRKKGEGMPNYDNNNLFGMLYVTFDVQFPKEELSDEIKEKLRQLLSQDSINKVYNGLRGF
;
A
#
# COMPACT_ATOMS: atom_id res chain seq x y z
N MET A 1 30.56 -14.32 -7.28
CA MET A 1 31.94 -13.76 -7.11
C MET A 1 32.06 -12.68 -6.01
N SER A 2 30.97 -11.99 -5.66
CA SER A 2 30.97 -10.68 -4.98
C SER A 2 31.25 -10.68 -3.46
N PHE A 3 31.35 -11.84 -2.82
CA PHE A 3 31.52 -12.00 -1.36
C PHE A 3 32.70 -12.92 -1.05
N LYS A 4 33.93 -12.41 -1.21
CA LYS A 4 35.16 -13.19 -1.06
C LYS A 4 35.38 -13.65 0.39
N ASP A 5 35.10 -12.79 1.36
CA ASP A 5 35.33 -13.08 2.77
C ASP A 5 34.36 -14.14 3.29
N GLU A 6 33.08 -14.07 2.88
CA GLU A 6 32.04 -15.05 3.20
C GLU A 6 32.34 -16.40 2.53
N ALA A 7 32.83 -16.38 1.29
CA ALA A 7 33.31 -17.57 0.60
C ALA A 7 34.49 -18.21 1.36
N GLN A 8 35.44 -17.42 1.86
CA GLN A 8 36.57 -17.92 2.66
C GLN A 8 36.13 -18.44 4.04
N LYS A 9 35.22 -17.74 4.74
CA LYS A 9 34.59 -18.18 6.00
C LYS A 9 33.88 -19.53 5.80
N CYS A 10 33.16 -19.70 4.70
CA CYS A 10 32.52 -20.96 4.32
C CYS A 10 33.54 -22.05 3.96
N HIS A 11 34.59 -21.73 3.19
CA HIS A 11 35.64 -22.67 2.80
C HIS A 11 36.34 -23.26 4.03
N ASN A 12 36.69 -22.40 4.99
CA ASN A 12 37.36 -22.77 6.23
C ASN A 12 36.43 -23.53 7.20
N SER A 13 35.12 -23.29 7.17
CA SER A 13 34.16 -23.90 8.10
C SER A 13 33.69 -25.28 7.64
N ASN A 14 34.01 -26.33 8.40
CA ASN A 14 33.58 -27.70 8.11
C ASN A 14 32.06 -27.94 8.24
N SER A 15 31.29 -26.99 8.79
CA SER A 15 29.82 -27.03 8.81
C SER A 15 29.17 -26.28 7.64
N CYS A 16 29.94 -25.64 6.74
CA CYS A 16 29.34 -24.90 5.64
C CYS A 16 28.77 -25.84 4.56
N ILE A 17 27.43 -25.92 4.47
CA ILE A 17 26.71 -26.72 3.47
C ILE A 17 26.88 -26.24 2.02
N TYR A 18 27.59 -25.13 1.80
CA TYR A 18 27.79 -24.49 0.50
C TYR A 18 29.20 -24.68 -0.09
N LYS A 19 30.08 -25.49 0.53
CA LYS A 19 31.46 -25.70 0.02
C LYS A 19 31.49 -26.17 -1.45
N ASN A 20 30.49 -26.93 -1.88
CA ASN A 20 30.32 -27.45 -3.24
C ASN A 20 29.95 -26.40 -4.30
N ILE A 21 29.48 -25.21 -3.90
CA ILE A 21 29.19 -24.10 -4.83
C ILE A 21 30.23 -22.97 -4.78
N LEU A 22 31.23 -23.06 -3.89
CA LEU A 22 32.37 -22.13 -3.89
C LEU A 22 33.18 -22.25 -5.18
N ASN A 23 33.73 -21.14 -5.65
CA ASN A 23 34.60 -21.05 -6.84
C ASN A 23 34.00 -21.54 -8.19
N THR A 24 32.71 -21.89 -8.22
CA THR A 24 31.96 -22.30 -9.43
C THR A 24 31.75 -21.21 -10.49
N GLY A 25 32.14 -19.96 -10.19
CA GLY A 25 31.89 -18.80 -11.05
C GLY A 25 30.50 -18.18 -10.91
N LEU A 26 29.57 -18.80 -10.15
CA LEU A 26 28.19 -18.32 -9.99
C LEU A 26 28.09 -16.85 -9.51
N CYS A 27 27.07 -16.17 -10.05
CA CYS A 27 26.80 -14.75 -9.92
C CYS A 27 25.28 -14.49 -9.99
N TRP A 28 24.83 -13.27 -9.68
CA TRP A 28 23.41 -12.94 -9.71
C TRP A 28 22.90 -12.71 -11.15
N GLY A 29 23.71 -12.08 -12.01
CA GLY A 29 23.38 -11.77 -13.41
C GLY A 29 23.56 -10.29 -13.78
N TYR A 30 23.74 -9.42 -12.78
CA TYR A 30 23.98 -8.00 -13.00
C TYR A 30 25.47 -7.61 -12.95
N GLU A 31 26.33 -8.47 -12.42
CA GLU A 31 27.77 -8.25 -12.37
C GLU A 31 28.39 -8.22 -13.78
N SER A 32 29.34 -7.31 -14.02
CA SER A 32 29.88 -7.04 -15.37
C SER A 32 30.62 -8.20 -16.02
N ASN A 33 31.10 -9.16 -15.22
CA ASN A 33 31.78 -10.38 -15.66
C ASN A 33 30.93 -11.65 -15.48
N CYS A 34 29.62 -11.52 -15.24
CA CYS A 34 28.71 -12.65 -15.13
C CYS A 34 28.28 -13.16 -16.51
N SER A 35 28.74 -14.35 -16.89
CA SER A 35 28.20 -15.08 -18.05
C SER A 35 26.74 -15.47 -17.78
N GLN A 36 25.87 -15.35 -18.79
CA GLN A 36 24.43 -15.60 -18.63
C GLN A 36 24.11 -16.99 -18.04
N HIS A 37 24.86 -18.03 -18.41
CA HIS A 37 24.70 -19.40 -17.91
C HIS A 37 25.26 -19.62 -16.47
N LEU A 38 25.89 -18.61 -15.86
CA LEU A 38 26.35 -18.61 -14.47
C LEU A 38 25.50 -17.68 -13.58
N GLY A 39 24.52 -16.98 -14.16
CA GLY A 39 23.56 -16.15 -13.44
C GLY A 39 22.59 -17.01 -12.62
N TYR A 40 21.97 -16.40 -11.60
CA TYR A 40 21.03 -17.09 -10.72
C TYR A 40 19.65 -17.33 -11.36
N SER A 41 19.32 -16.59 -12.43
CA SER A 41 18.03 -16.66 -13.11
C SER A 41 17.80 -18.01 -13.82
N SER A 42 16.62 -18.60 -13.59
CA SER A 42 16.07 -19.72 -14.37
C SER A 42 14.99 -19.27 -15.36
N ALA A 43 14.96 -17.97 -15.68
CA ALA A 43 13.95 -17.37 -16.53
C ALA A 43 13.90 -18.03 -17.91
N HIS A 44 12.70 -18.38 -18.34
CA HIS A 44 12.48 -18.93 -19.67
C HIS A 44 11.09 -18.61 -20.21
N CYS A 45 10.95 -18.71 -21.52
CA CYS A 45 9.72 -18.39 -22.24
C CYS A 45 9.33 -19.61 -23.09
N PRO A 46 8.35 -20.45 -22.68
CA PRO A 46 7.80 -21.50 -23.54
C PRO A 46 7.14 -20.94 -24.83
N GLY A 47 6.88 -21.83 -25.79
CA GLY A 47 6.21 -21.51 -27.07
C GLY A 47 7.00 -20.57 -27.98
N ASP A 48 6.33 -19.99 -28.97
CA ASP A 48 6.91 -18.93 -29.83
C ASP A 48 6.96 -17.56 -29.12
N HIS A 49 7.53 -16.56 -29.78
CA HIS A 49 7.48 -15.17 -29.33
C HIS A 49 6.18 -14.50 -29.82
N LYS A 50 5.66 -13.55 -29.04
CA LYS A 50 4.41 -12.82 -29.33
C LYS A 50 4.49 -11.38 -28.83
N GLY A 51 3.64 -10.51 -29.37
CA GLY A 51 3.55 -9.10 -28.98
C GLY A 51 4.57 -8.23 -29.71
N TRP A 52 5.14 -7.25 -29.01
CA TRP A 52 6.00 -6.21 -29.58
C TRP A 52 7.49 -6.58 -29.74
N VAL A 53 7.86 -7.84 -29.51
CA VAL A 53 9.24 -8.33 -29.67
C VAL A 53 9.42 -9.09 -30.97
N SER A 54 10.55 -8.91 -31.65
CA SER A 54 10.84 -9.44 -33.00
C SER A 54 11.53 -10.81 -33.00
N SER A 55 11.89 -11.35 -31.84
CA SER A 55 12.57 -12.64 -31.74
C SER A 55 12.40 -13.30 -30.37
N LYS A 56 12.72 -14.60 -30.31
CA LYS A 56 12.69 -15.37 -29.06
C LYS A 56 13.77 -14.95 -28.05
N SER A 57 14.94 -14.52 -28.53
CA SER A 57 16.01 -13.98 -27.68
C SER A 57 15.55 -12.66 -27.04
N GLN A 58 15.02 -11.73 -27.85
CA GLN A 58 14.52 -10.45 -27.35
C GLN A 58 13.35 -10.63 -26.36
N GLN A 59 12.49 -11.63 -26.53
CA GLN A 59 11.44 -11.95 -25.56
C GLN A 59 12.03 -12.28 -24.18
N LEU A 60 13.07 -13.13 -24.13
CA LEU A 60 13.73 -13.50 -22.88
C LEU A 60 14.56 -12.35 -22.28
N GLU A 61 15.29 -11.60 -23.11
CA GLU A 61 16.05 -10.41 -22.69
C GLU A 61 15.14 -9.32 -22.12
N THR A 62 13.94 -9.15 -22.68
CA THR A 62 12.91 -8.24 -22.18
C THR A 62 12.45 -8.69 -20.78
N PHE A 63 12.12 -9.97 -20.59
CA PHE A 63 11.73 -10.48 -19.27
C PHE A 63 12.86 -10.30 -18.23
N ILE A 64 14.10 -10.67 -18.57
CA ILE A 64 15.25 -10.56 -17.66
C ILE A 64 15.53 -9.10 -17.28
N SER A 65 15.43 -8.16 -18.24
CA SER A 65 15.69 -6.73 -18.00
C SER A 65 14.56 -5.99 -17.28
N GLN A 66 13.33 -6.49 -17.34
CA GLN A 66 12.16 -5.84 -16.73
C GLN A 66 11.75 -6.47 -15.38
N ALA A 67 11.88 -7.79 -15.22
CA ALA A 67 11.27 -8.55 -14.13
C ALA A 67 12.24 -9.41 -13.31
N ASP A 68 13.53 -9.41 -13.63
CA ASP A 68 14.57 -10.23 -12.98
C ASP A 68 15.82 -9.38 -12.63
N PHE A 69 16.95 -10.01 -12.31
CA PHE A 69 18.23 -9.33 -11.99
C PHE A 69 18.73 -8.36 -13.07
N GLY A 70 18.24 -8.43 -14.31
CA GLY A 70 18.50 -7.40 -15.32
C GLY A 70 17.88 -6.04 -14.97
N PHE A 71 16.77 -5.98 -14.22
CA PHE A 71 16.23 -4.72 -13.68
C PHE A 71 17.24 -4.04 -12.75
N ILE A 72 17.84 -4.81 -11.83
CA ILE A 72 18.92 -4.33 -10.95
C ILE A 72 20.10 -3.83 -11.78
N LYS A 73 20.48 -4.55 -12.83
CA LYS A 73 21.54 -4.11 -13.77
C LYS A 73 21.21 -2.75 -14.38
N GLN A 74 19.98 -2.51 -14.82
CA GLN A 74 19.56 -1.21 -15.37
C GLN A 74 19.57 -0.11 -14.29
N LYS A 75 19.10 -0.36 -13.07
CA LYS A 75 19.17 0.63 -11.97
C LYS A 75 20.60 0.92 -11.53
N LEU A 76 21.52 -0.04 -11.63
CA LEU A 76 22.95 0.17 -11.37
C LEU A 76 23.62 0.99 -12.49
N LEU A 77 23.30 0.70 -13.76
CA LEU A 77 23.85 1.43 -14.91
C LEU A 77 23.31 2.88 -15.03
N SER A 78 22.10 3.15 -14.55
CA SER A 78 21.50 4.49 -14.56
C SER A 78 21.91 5.37 -13.37
N LYS A 79 22.81 4.91 -12.50
CA LYS A 79 23.33 5.70 -11.38
C LYS A 79 24.22 6.84 -11.86
N THR A 80 23.93 8.05 -11.37
CA THR A 80 24.79 9.22 -11.55
C THR A 80 24.94 9.99 -10.25
N ILE A 81 26.10 10.66 -10.11
CA ILE A 81 26.37 11.53 -8.96
C ILE A 81 25.67 12.87 -9.19
N MET A 82 24.90 13.29 -8.18
CA MET A 82 24.20 14.58 -8.09
C MET A 82 25.02 15.57 -7.27
N CYS A 83 25.53 15.13 -6.11
CA CYS A 83 26.36 15.90 -5.17
C CYS A 83 27.69 15.16 -5.03
N LYS A 84 28.79 15.75 -5.52
CA LYS A 84 30.12 15.10 -5.58
C LYS A 84 31.05 15.66 -4.49
N PRO A 85 31.66 14.83 -3.63
CA PRO A 85 32.69 15.29 -2.71
C PRO A 85 33.94 15.78 -3.48
N THR A 86 34.57 16.80 -2.93
CA THR A 86 35.81 17.44 -3.40
C THR A 86 36.98 17.20 -2.44
N ALA A 87 36.69 16.95 -1.16
CA ALA A 87 37.65 16.54 -0.13
C ALA A 87 37.12 15.33 0.67
N ASP A 88 37.99 14.70 1.47
CA ASP A 88 37.58 13.60 2.36
C ASP A 88 36.66 14.10 3.49
N GLY A 89 35.68 13.27 3.85
CA GLY A 89 34.65 13.62 4.84
C GLY A 89 33.50 14.47 4.31
N GLU A 90 33.59 14.99 3.09
CA GLU A 90 32.47 15.67 2.42
C GLU A 90 31.31 14.73 2.07
N SER A 91 30.18 15.31 1.71
CA SER A 91 28.94 14.63 1.38
C SER A 91 28.93 14.06 -0.04
N LEU A 92 28.13 13.01 -0.23
CA LEU A 92 27.86 12.39 -1.53
C LEU A 92 26.34 12.24 -1.69
N LEU A 93 25.82 12.49 -2.88
CA LEU A 93 24.51 11.95 -3.31
C LEU A 93 24.66 11.31 -4.70
N GLU A 94 24.38 10.01 -4.77
CA GLU A 94 24.26 9.22 -6.00
C GLU A 94 22.81 8.76 -6.13
N CYS A 95 22.21 8.90 -7.32
CA CYS A 95 20.85 8.43 -7.59
C CYS A 95 20.77 7.70 -8.93
N SER A 96 19.87 6.72 -9.04
CA SER A 96 19.42 6.21 -10.33
C SER A 96 18.59 7.27 -11.07
N SER A 97 18.33 7.06 -12.37
CA SER A 97 17.38 7.88 -13.11
C SER A 97 16.01 8.00 -12.40
N TYR A 98 15.37 9.14 -12.63
CA TYR A 98 14.10 9.57 -12.03
C TYR A 98 14.09 9.60 -10.50
N LEU A 99 15.27 9.65 -9.86
CA LEU A 99 15.46 9.65 -8.40
C LEU A 99 14.72 8.49 -7.68
N GLN A 100 14.58 7.33 -8.36
CA GLN A 100 13.86 6.16 -7.84
C GLN A 100 14.61 5.43 -6.74
N PHE A 101 15.94 5.43 -6.79
CA PHE A 101 16.85 5.00 -5.73
C PHE A 101 17.90 6.09 -5.54
N CYS A 102 18.23 6.45 -4.30
CA CYS A 102 19.37 7.30 -3.98
C CYS A 102 20.17 6.75 -2.79
N ARG A 103 21.50 6.96 -2.80
CA ARG A 103 22.40 6.78 -1.65
C ARG A 103 23.09 8.08 -1.32
N GLY A 104 22.95 8.50 -0.07
CA GLY A 104 23.65 9.64 0.50
C GLY A 104 24.75 9.22 1.47
N LYS A 105 25.84 9.99 1.53
CA LYS A 105 26.81 9.97 2.63
C LYS A 105 26.90 11.37 3.25
N ASN A 106 27.03 11.44 4.58
CA ASN A 106 27.11 12.68 5.35
C ASN A 106 25.96 13.64 4.97
N VAL A 107 24.71 13.21 5.17
CA VAL A 107 23.50 13.96 4.77
C VAL A 107 22.85 14.62 5.99
N TYR A 108 22.61 15.93 5.88
CA TYR A 108 21.80 16.71 6.82
C TYR A 108 20.32 16.61 6.46
N LEU A 109 19.45 16.36 7.43
CA LEU A 109 17.99 16.47 7.34
C LEU A 109 17.43 17.35 8.48
N ASP A 110 16.43 18.18 8.21
CA ASP A 110 15.82 19.09 9.18
C ASP A 110 14.35 18.76 9.42
N PHE A 111 14.02 18.27 10.61
CA PHE A 111 12.67 17.88 11.01
C PHE A 111 12.06 18.85 12.05
N ARG A 112 12.54 20.10 12.11
CA ARG A 112 12.06 21.12 13.06
C ARG A 112 10.65 21.63 12.78
N ASP A 113 10.11 21.48 11.57
CA ASP A 113 8.72 21.86 11.25
C ASP A 113 7.69 20.75 11.54
N LEU A 114 8.12 19.48 11.64
CA LEU A 114 7.23 18.35 11.93
C LEU A 114 6.33 18.52 13.17
N PRO A 115 6.72 19.20 14.28
CA PRO A 115 5.83 19.43 15.41
C PRO A 115 4.63 20.34 15.12
N ALA A 116 4.68 21.15 14.06
CA ALA A 116 3.56 21.99 13.63
C ALA A 116 2.56 21.24 12.73
N ARG A 117 3.02 20.16 12.09
CA ARG A 117 2.21 19.32 11.20
C ARG A 117 1.33 18.36 12.02
N LYS A 118 0.10 18.12 11.56
CA LYS A 118 -0.92 17.31 12.27
C LYS A 118 -1.57 16.24 11.38
N GLU A 119 -1.33 16.34 10.09
CA GLU A 119 -1.74 15.41 9.06
C GLU A 119 -0.87 14.16 9.00
N SER A 120 -1.38 13.09 8.38
CA SER A 120 -0.57 11.93 8.02
C SER A 120 0.41 12.29 6.89
N PHE A 121 1.61 11.68 6.92
CA PHE A 121 2.62 11.85 5.86
C PHE A 121 2.54 10.76 4.78
N ARG A 122 1.70 9.74 4.98
CA ARG A 122 1.32 8.77 3.96
C ARG A 122 0.83 9.49 2.70
N TYR A 123 1.44 9.15 1.57
CA TYR A 123 1.23 9.80 0.26
C TYR A 123 1.53 11.31 0.19
N LYS A 124 2.29 11.90 1.12
CA LYS A 124 2.77 13.29 1.01
C LYS A 124 4.02 13.45 0.14
N MET A 125 4.15 14.67 -0.37
CA MET A 125 5.10 15.13 -1.39
C MET A 125 6.01 16.26 -0.90
N ASP A 126 5.76 16.73 0.32
CA ASP A 126 6.31 17.96 0.89
C ASP A 126 6.90 17.72 2.29
N VAL A 127 7.35 16.49 2.58
CA VAL A 127 7.83 16.13 3.94
C VAL A 127 9.14 16.84 4.25
N LEU A 128 10.00 17.01 3.25
CA LEU A 128 11.14 17.92 3.26
C LEU A 128 10.93 19.03 2.23
N LYS A 129 11.26 20.28 2.59
CA LYS A 129 11.23 21.46 1.71
C LYS A 129 12.64 21.99 1.51
N LYS A 130 12.78 23.05 0.70
CA LYS A 130 14.06 23.75 0.48
C LYS A 130 14.73 24.10 1.83
N GLY A 131 16.03 23.84 1.95
CA GLY A 131 16.81 24.04 3.17
C GLY A 131 16.66 22.95 4.24
N GLN A 132 15.75 21.98 4.08
CA GLN A 132 15.57 20.87 5.03
C GLN A 132 16.40 19.62 4.69
N ILE A 133 17.15 19.62 3.59
CA ILE A 133 18.02 18.52 3.19
C ILE A 133 19.25 19.05 2.46
N GLY A 134 20.43 18.49 2.74
CA GLY A 134 21.65 18.91 2.06
C GLY A 134 22.92 18.22 2.50
N GLY A 135 24.04 18.72 1.99
CA GLY A 135 25.38 18.24 2.30
C GLY A 135 26.49 19.14 1.76
N LYS A 136 27.69 19.00 2.32
CA LYS A 136 28.89 19.72 1.86
C LYS A 136 29.50 18.99 0.68
N CYS A 137 29.35 19.51 -0.54
CA CYS A 137 29.86 18.89 -1.75
C CYS A 137 29.81 19.89 -2.91
N LYS A 138 30.19 19.48 -4.13
CA LYS A 138 29.85 20.20 -5.36
C LYS A 138 28.54 19.66 -5.94
N LEU A 139 27.46 20.43 -5.87
CA LEU A 139 26.12 20.02 -6.28
C LEU A 139 25.79 20.38 -7.74
N ASN A 140 25.42 19.37 -8.54
CA ASN A 140 24.89 19.55 -9.90
C ASN A 140 23.38 19.77 -9.89
N LYS A 141 22.95 21.00 -9.54
CA LYS A 141 21.54 21.38 -9.44
C LYS A 141 20.74 21.12 -10.72
N LEU A 142 21.32 21.37 -11.90
CA LEU A 142 20.67 21.15 -13.20
C LEU A 142 20.32 19.68 -13.43
N ARG A 143 21.25 18.75 -13.12
CA ARG A 143 20.97 17.30 -13.23
C ARG A 143 19.93 16.85 -12.20
N LEU A 144 20.06 17.32 -10.96
CA LEU A 144 19.10 17.01 -9.90
C LEU A 144 17.67 17.40 -10.31
N GLN A 145 17.51 18.57 -10.93
CA GLN A 145 16.22 19.05 -11.46
C GLN A 145 15.74 18.25 -12.68
N SER A 146 16.61 17.89 -13.63
CA SER A 146 16.20 17.09 -14.81
C SER A 146 15.75 15.67 -14.45
N GLU A 147 16.27 15.11 -13.37
CA GLU A 147 15.88 13.78 -12.85
C GLU A 147 14.68 13.86 -11.91
N ALA A 148 14.29 15.05 -11.44
CA ALA A 148 13.16 15.26 -10.53
C ALA A 148 11.79 15.35 -11.25
N THR A 149 11.67 14.85 -12.47
CA THR A 149 10.48 14.98 -13.33
C THR A 149 9.34 14.03 -12.97
N HIS A 150 9.63 12.81 -12.50
CA HIS A 150 8.61 11.82 -12.13
C HIS A 150 8.23 11.95 -10.65
N GLN A 151 7.43 12.96 -10.31
CA GLN A 151 7.03 13.23 -8.93
C GLN A 151 5.75 12.47 -8.55
N SER A 152 5.87 11.45 -7.70
CA SER A 152 4.73 10.81 -7.01
C SER A 152 5.20 10.07 -5.76
N PRO A 153 4.38 10.00 -4.67
CA PRO A 153 4.87 9.68 -3.33
C PRO A 153 5.54 8.31 -3.18
N LEU A 154 5.11 7.34 -4.00
CA LEU A 154 5.61 5.96 -4.04
C LEU A 154 6.17 5.57 -5.41
N GLN A 155 6.50 6.55 -6.25
CA GLN A 155 7.14 6.34 -7.56
C GLN A 155 8.61 6.78 -7.59
N SER A 156 8.97 7.80 -6.80
CA SER A 156 10.36 8.27 -6.67
C SER A 156 10.58 9.02 -5.36
N TRP A 157 11.85 9.28 -5.05
CA TRP A 157 12.24 10.23 -4.01
C TRP A 157 12.39 11.67 -4.52
N ALA A 158 12.09 11.94 -5.78
CA ALA A 158 12.14 13.28 -6.36
C ALA A 158 11.44 14.36 -5.52
N PRO A 159 10.26 14.13 -4.91
CA PRO A 159 9.56 15.17 -4.14
C PRO A 159 10.40 15.73 -2.98
N GLU A 160 11.17 14.87 -2.31
CA GLU A 160 12.03 15.25 -1.19
C GLU A 160 13.45 15.63 -1.66
N ILE A 161 14.02 14.84 -2.59
CA ILE A 161 15.43 14.92 -3.00
C ILE A 161 15.70 16.11 -3.92
N GLN A 162 14.70 16.62 -4.65
CA GLN A 162 14.82 17.87 -5.42
C GLN A 162 15.24 19.08 -4.56
N HIS A 163 15.01 19.02 -3.25
CA HIS A 163 15.33 20.08 -2.30
C HIS A 163 16.74 19.97 -1.70
N PHE A 164 17.56 19.00 -2.11
CA PHE A 164 18.94 18.84 -1.61
C PHE A 164 19.79 20.07 -1.95
N GLU A 165 20.32 20.76 -0.94
CA GLU A 165 21.18 21.94 -1.11
C GLU A 165 22.64 21.71 -0.70
N GLU A 166 23.53 22.57 -1.22
CA GLU A 166 24.95 22.60 -0.94
C GLU A 166 25.20 23.39 0.35
N LEU A 167 25.80 22.76 1.36
CA LEU A 167 26.06 23.35 2.68
C LEU A 167 27.47 23.94 2.78
N PRO A 168 27.67 25.00 3.60
CA PRO A 168 28.98 25.63 3.79
C PRO A 168 29.96 24.74 4.57
N ASP A 169 29.49 24.01 5.58
CA ASP A 169 30.28 23.28 6.56
C ASP A 169 30.11 21.75 6.46
N LEU A 170 31.11 21.00 6.93
CA LEU A 170 31.08 19.53 6.94
C LEU A 170 29.93 18.99 7.79
N VAL A 171 29.25 17.95 7.29
CA VAL A 171 28.18 17.24 8.00
C VAL A 171 28.80 16.20 8.94
N ASN A 172 29.33 16.67 10.08
CA ASN A 172 30.01 15.89 11.11
C ASN A 172 29.73 16.45 12.51
N GLU A 173 30.10 15.72 13.58
CA GLU A 173 29.84 16.15 14.96
C GLU A 173 30.50 17.51 15.30
N GLN A 174 31.63 17.81 14.65
CA GLN A 174 32.44 18.99 14.95
C GLN A 174 31.78 20.31 14.49
N SER A 175 30.90 20.28 13.48
CA SER A 175 30.21 21.49 13.00
C SER A 175 28.97 21.87 13.80
N GLN A 176 28.52 21.02 14.74
CA GLN A 176 27.36 21.25 15.61
C GLN A 176 26.04 21.59 14.87
N MET A 177 25.95 21.28 13.57
CA MET A 177 24.79 21.62 12.74
C MET A 177 23.56 20.74 13.00
N CYS A 178 23.74 19.58 13.62
CA CYS A 178 22.67 18.62 13.94
C CYS A 178 22.54 18.39 15.44
N ASP A 179 21.29 18.13 15.86
CA ASP A 179 20.93 17.78 17.24
C ASP A 179 21.05 16.26 17.50
N VAL A 180 21.14 15.45 16.44
CA VAL A 180 21.34 14.00 16.47
C VAL A 180 22.26 13.57 15.31
N PHE A 181 23.22 12.69 15.59
CA PHE A 181 24.04 12.00 14.58
C PHE A 181 23.69 10.51 14.53
N ILE A 182 23.65 9.94 13.32
CA ILE A 182 23.30 8.54 13.04
C ILE A 182 24.40 7.92 12.17
N ASP A 183 25.35 7.23 12.79
CA ASP A 183 26.46 6.58 12.10
C ASP A 183 26.07 5.30 11.36
N LYS A 184 25.06 4.59 11.88
CA LYS A 184 24.61 3.31 11.32
C LYS A 184 23.86 3.52 9.99
N PRO A 185 24.19 2.79 8.91
CA PRO A 185 23.52 2.94 7.62
C PRO A 185 22.00 2.81 7.77
N THR A 186 21.28 3.85 7.35
CA THR A 186 19.83 3.97 7.57
C THR A 186 19.08 3.88 6.24
N PHE A 187 18.22 2.88 6.10
CA PHE A 187 17.26 2.79 5.00
C PHE A 187 15.98 3.55 5.38
N ILE A 188 15.54 4.45 4.51
CA ILE A 188 14.40 5.34 4.76
C ILE A 188 13.22 4.82 3.93
N MET A 189 12.14 4.39 4.56
CA MET A 189 11.04 3.65 3.91
C MET A 189 9.75 4.46 3.86
N LYS A 190 9.30 4.85 2.66
CA LYS A 190 7.88 5.14 2.41
C LYS A 190 7.16 3.80 2.15
N ILE A 191 6.09 3.52 2.91
CA ILE A 191 5.31 2.28 2.88
C ILE A 191 4.04 2.49 2.07
N ASP A 192 3.60 1.49 1.30
CA ASP A 192 2.28 1.53 0.63
C ASP A 192 1.12 1.29 1.61
N ALA A 193 1.08 0.10 2.22
CA ALA A 193 0.07 -0.26 3.20
C ALA A 193 0.62 -1.31 4.19
N THR A 194 0.20 -1.26 5.45
CA THR A 194 0.68 -2.20 6.49
C THR A 194 -0.25 -3.41 6.70
N VAL A 195 -1.55 -3.29 6.39
CA VAL A 195 -2.57 -4.32 6.67
C VAL A 195 -2.80 -5.26 5.48
N ASN A 196 -2.65 -4.76 4.25
CA ASN A 196 -2.86 -5.56 3.03
C ASN A 196 -1.54 -6.26 2.62
N MET A 197 -1.51 -7.58 2.65
CA MET A 197 -0.32 -8.38 2.32
C MET A 197 0.22 -8.11 0.92
N TYR A 198 -0.64 -7.93 -0.10
CA TYR A 198 -0.19 -7.72 -1.47
C TYR A 198 0.66 -6.45 -1.58
N HIS A 199 0.12 -5.34 -1.08
CA HIS A 199 0.80 -4.04 -1.06
C HIS A 199 2.02 -4.05 -0.13
N HIS A 200 1.93 -4.65 1.07
CA HIS A 200 3.06 -4.63 1.98
C HIS A 200 4.25 -5.48 1.51
N PHE A 201 3.98 -6.54 0.74
CA PHE A 201 5.07 -7.31 0.10
C PHE A 201 5.68 -6.59 -1.11
N CYS A 202 5.03 -5.59 -1.71
CA CYS A 202 5.72 -4.64 -2.61
C CYS A 202 6.85 -3.89 -1.87
N ASP A 203 6.61 -3.44 -0.63
CA ASP A 203 7.60 -2.71 0.17
C ASP A 203 8.82 -3.60 0.47
N PHE A 204 8.58 -4.83 0.96
CA PHE A 204 9.64 -5.80 1.25
C PHE A 204 10.41 -6.22 0.00
N PHE A 205 9.72 -6.36 -1.15
CA PHE A 205 10.33 -6.75 -2.41
C PHE A 205 11.25 -5.65 -2.97
N ASN A 206 10.79 -4.40 -2.95
CA ASN A 206 11.55 -3.27 -3.44
C ASN A 206 12.70 -2.89 -2.47
N LEU A 207 12.55 -3.09 -1.15
CA LEU A 207 13.65 -3.03 -0.21
C LEU A 207 14.71 -4.12 -0.47
N TYR A 208 14.31 -5.37 -0.67
CA TYR A 208 15.24 -6.46 -1.02
C TYR A 208 16.01 -6.17 -2.31
N THR A 209 15.30 -5.72 -3.36
CA THR A 209 15.91 -5.27 -4.61
C THR A 209 16.88 -4.10 -4.38
N SER A 210 16.54 -3.17 -3.47
CA SER A 210 17.38 -2.04 -3.11
C SER A 210 18.66 -2.42 -2.36
N LEU A 211 18.72 -3.56 -1.67
CA LEU A 211 19.98 -4.09 -1.15
C LEU A 211 20.96 -4.35 -2.31
N HIS A 212 20.50 -5.03 -3.36
CA HIS A 212 21.30 -5.30 -4.56
C HIS A 212 21.70 -4.02 -5.33
N VAL A 213 20.83 -3.01 -5.39
CA VAL A 213 21.15 -1.70 -6.03
C VAL A 213 22.09 -0.85 -5.17
N ASN A 214 22.07 -1.00 -3.85
CA ASN A 214 22.97 -0.28 -2.94
C ASN A 214 24.39 -0.89 -2.90
N GLY A 215 24.49 -2.22 -3.03
CA GLY A 215 25.70 -2.97 -2.68
C GLY A 215 26.60 -3.38 -3.84
N THR A 216 27.79 -2.77 -3.86
CA THR A 216 29.04 -3.36 -4.38
C THR A 216 30.03 -3.66 -3.25
N HIS A 217 29.56 -3.64 -1.99
CA HIS A 217 30.35 -3.77 -0.76
C HIS A 217 30.02 -5.07 -0.01
N ASN A 218 30.99 -5.63 0.72
CA ASN A 218 30.90 -6.96 1.33
C ASN A 218 29.71 -7.10 2.30
N GLU A 219 29.29 -6.01 2.94
CA GLU A 219 28.22 -5.98 3.94
C GLU A 219 26.81 -5.71 3.38
N MET A 220 26.60 -5.84 2.06
CA MET A 220 25.32 -5.59 1.37
C MET A 220 24.08 -6.26 2.02
N PHE A 221 24.26 -7.41 2.65
CA PHE A 221 23.21 -8.17 3.35
C PHE A 221 23.41 -8.19 4.89
N SER A 222 24.09 -7.19 5.46
CA SER A 222 24.11 -7.01 6.91
C SER A 222 22.70 -6.75 7.44
N ARG A 223 22.41 -7.26 8.64
CA ARG A 223 21.20 -6.90 9.41
C ARG A 223 21.49 -5.77 10.41
N ASP A 224 22.74 -5.33 10.56
CA ASP A 224 23.05 -4.16 11.38
C ASP A 224 22.86 -2.85 10.61
N ILE A 225 21.64 -2.68 10.10
CA ILE A 225 21.17 -1.46 9.45
C ILE A 225 20.01 -0.88 10.25
N ASN A 226 19.89 0.45 10.24
CA ASN A 226 18.71 1.15 10.73
C ASN A 226 17.63 1.17 9.65
N ILE A 227 16.36 1.14 10.07
CA ILE A 227 15.21 1.35 9.18
C ILE A 227 14.35 2.46 9.78
N LEU A 228 14.18 3.54 9.02
CA LEU A 228 13.36 4.70 9.36
C LEU A 228 12.09 4.70 8.50
N ILE A 229 10.94 4.44 9.11
CA ILE A 229 9.65 4.56 8.45
C ILE A 229 9.31 6.05 8.30
N TRP A 230 8.95 6.48 7.09
CA TRP A 230 8.75 7.88 6.70
C TRP A 230 7.38 8.43 7.14
N GLU A 231 7.01 8.17 8.39
CA GLU A 231 5.68 8.38 8.95
C GLU A 231 5.74 8.89 10.39
N THR A 232 4.67 9.56 10.84
CA THR A 232 4.52 10.03 12.22
C THR A 232 3.78 9.06 13.15
N TYR A 233 3.15 8.00 12.61
CA TYR A 233 2.52 6.94 13.41
C TYR A 233 3.49 5.80 13.76
N THR A 234 3.18 5.05 14.82
CA THR A 234 3.92 3.83 15.18
C THR A 234 3.55 2.73 14.19
N TYR A 235 4.53 2.19 13.48
CA TYR A 235 4.30 1.08 12.55
C TYR A 235 3.70 -0.15 13.27
N HIS A 236 2.63 -0.71 12.71
CA HIS A 236 2.01 -1.96 13.15
C HIS A 236 1.52 -2.78 11.95
N SER A 237 1.75 -4.10 11.98
CA SER A 237 1.33 -5.04 10.94
C SER A 237 1.47 -6.50 11.41
N ASN A 238 0.56 -7.36 10.99
CA ASN A 238 0.66 -8.83 11.15
C ASN A 238 1.95 -9.37 10.49
N PHE A 239 2.39 -8.73 9.40
CA PHE A 239 3.58 -9.10 8.63
C PHE A 239 4.86 -8.46 9.19
N GLY A 240 4.78 -7.67 10.27
CA GLY A 240 5.90 -6.89 10.82
C GLY A 240 7.10 -7.73 11.26
N ILE A 241 6.92 -9.02 11.54
CA ILE A 241 8.02 -9.94 11.78
C ILE A 241 8.97 -10.08 10.57
N THR A 242 8.51 -9.76 9.36
CA THR A 242 9.28 -9.75 8.11
C THR A 242 10.42 -8.72 8.13
N TRP A 243 10.31 -7.62 8.89
CA TRP A 243 11.43 -6.69 9.10
C TRP A 243 12.65 -7.36 9.73
N SER A 244 12.45 -8.43 10.51
CA SER A 244 13.57 -9.22 11.04
C SER A 244 14.35 -9.99 9.96
N ALA A 245 13.89 -10.03 8.71
CA ALA A 245 14.73 -10.48 7.59
C ALA A 245 15.78 -9.44 7.16
N PHE A 246 15.49 -8.16 7.37
CA PHE A 246 16.28 -7.02 6.91
C PHE A 246 17.13 -6.39 8.01
N THR A 247 16.64 -6.34 9.25
CA THR A 247 17.33 -5.69 10.37
C THR A 247 17.33 -6.51 11.67
N GLU A 248 18.25 -6.18 12.57
CA GLU A 248 18.31 -6.55 13.99
C GLU A 248 18.00 -5.36 14.92
N ASN A 249 17.98 -4.13 14.39
CA ASN A 249 17.66 -2.90 15.12
C ASN A 249 16.14 -2.66 15.17
N PRO A 250 15.61 -1.96 16.20
CA PRO A 250 14.23 -1.50 16.21
C PRO A 250 13.92 -0.57 15.03
N LEU A 251 12.66 -0.59 14.56
CA LEU A 251 12.19 0.38 13.57
C LEU A 251 12.10 1.78 14.19
N MET A 252 12.64 2.77 13.52
CA MET A 252 12.44 4.19 13.83
C MET A 252 11.31 4.76 12.98
N ASN A 253 10.75 5.90 13.38
CA ASN A 253 9.79 6.67 12.59
C ASN A 253 10.10 8.18 12.70
N LEU A 254 9.44 9.04 11.93
CA LEU A 254 9.72 10.47 11.95
C LEU A 254 9.39 11.13 13.30
N ARG A 255 8.51 10.53 14.11
CA ARG A 255 8.25 10.94 15.50
C ARG A 255 9.50 10.86 16.39
N THR A 256 10.47 9.98 16.11
CA THR A 256 11.77 9.91 16.81
C THR A 256 12.60 11.20 16.64
N PHE A 257 12.42 11.89 15.51
CA PHE A 257 13.24 13.04 15.07
C PHE A 257 12.47 14.37 15.00
N GLN A 258 11.15 14.33 15.20
CA GLN A 258 10.27 15.49 15.29
C GLN A 258 10.86 16.60 16.19
N GLY A 259 11.06 17.79 15.61
CA GLY A 259 11.64 18.95 16.30
C GLY A 259 13.16 19.06 16.25
N LYS A 260 13.87 18.22 15.49
CA LYS A 260 15.35 18.11 15.49
C LYS A 260 15.95 18.18 14.09
N ARG A 261 17.23 18.56 14.03
CA ARG A 261 18.12 18.39 12.87
C ARG A 261 18.91 17.09 13.03
N VAL A 262 19.00 16.28 12.00
CA VAL A 262 19.57 14.92 12.06
C VAL A 262 20.56 14.69 10.93
N CYS A 263 21.76 14.24 11.30
CA CYS A 263 22.86 14.01 10.38
C CYS A 263 23.08 12.50 10.22
N PHE A 264 22.98 12.00 8.99
CA PHE A 264 23.15 10.58 8.66
C PHE A 264 24.49 10.35 7.98
N ARG A 265 25.33 9.48 8.57
CA ARG A 265 26.62 9.08 7.99
C ARG A 265 26.44 8.35 6.67
N GLU A 266 25.49 7.41 6.60
CA GLU A 266 24.93 6.89 5.36
C GLU A 266 23.40 6.82 5.43
N ALA A 267 22.75 7.36 4.40
CA ALA A 267 21.30 7.29 4.20
C ALA A 267 21.01 6.61 2.85
N VAL A 268 20.07 5.67 2.83
CA VAL A 268 19.61 4.99 1.62
C VAL A 268 18.13 5.28 1.44
N PHE A 269 17.80 5.78 0.25
CA PHE A 269 16.45 6.03 -0.23
C PHE A 269 16.15 4.91 -1.26
N PRO A 270 15.49 3.82 -0.85
CA PRO A 270 15.30 2.61 -1.64
C PRO A 270 14.25 2.79 -2.73
N LEU A 271 14.23 1.87 -3.70
CA LEU A 271 13.17 1.72 -4.69
C LEU A 271 11.79 1.66 -4.00
N LEU A 272 10.80 2.31 -4.62
CA LEU A 272 9.47 2.50 -4.03
C LEU A 272 8.40 1.58 -4.66
N PRO A 273 7.37 1.18 -3.89
CA PRO A 273 6.48 0.05 -4.24
C PRO A 273 5.56 0.28 -5.43
N ARG A 274 5.35 1.52 -5.91
CA ARG A 274 4.41 1.85 -7.01
C ARG A 274 5.08 2.52 -8.22
N MET A 275 6.40 2.36 -8.40
CA MET A 275 7.15 2.86 -9.56
C MET A 275 6.44 2.60 -10.90
N ILE A 276 6.51 3.57 -11.82
CA ILE A 276 6.18 3.34 -13.24
C ILE A 276 7.17 2.32 -13.79
N PHE A 277 6.66 1.25 -14.39
CA PHE A 277 7.43 0.04 -14.76
C PHE A 277 8.23 -0.51 -13.58
N GLY A 278 7.57 -0.62 -12.43
CA GLY A 278 8.15 -1.07 -11.16
C GLY A 278 8.29 -2.59 -11.02
N LEU A 279 8.71 -3.02 -9.84
CA LEU A 279 8.74 -4.43 -9.47
C LEU A 279 7.59 -4.76 -8.52
N TYR A 280 6.98 -5.92 -8.75
CA TYR A 280 5.78 -6.43 -8.10
C TYR A 280 4.50 -5.69 -8.52
N TYR A 281 4.40 -4.39 -8.25
CA TYR A 281 3.33 -3.54 -8.76
C TYR A 281 3.76 -2.90 -10.09
N ASN A 282 2.86 -2.78 -11.07
CA ASN A 282 3.14 -2.23 -12.41
C ASN A 282 4.34 -2.86 -13.15
N THR A 283 4.69 -4.13 -12.88
CA THR A 283 5.75 -4.81 -13.63
C THR A 283 5.30 -5.09 -15.06
N PRO A 284 6.05 -4.64 -16.09
CA PRO A 284 5.78 -5.05 -17.45
C PRO A 284 6.31 -6.48 -17.64
N ILE A 285 5.41 -7.44 -17.83
CA ILE A 285 5.77 -8.86 -17.92
C ILE A 285 5.40 -9.38 -19.30
N VAL A 286 6.38 -9.30 -20.22
CA VAL A 286 6.28 -9.82 -21.59
C VAL A 286 5.64 -11.22 -21.64
N TRP A 287 4.79 -11.44 -22.65
CA TRP A 287 3.92 -12.62 -22.75
C TRP A 287 4.68 -13.95 -22.63
N GLY A 288 4.09 -14.91 -21.91
CA GLY A 288 4.55 -16.31 -21.85
C GLY A 288 5.79 -16.58 -20.99
N CYS A 289 6.68 -15.60 -20.77
CA CYS A 289 7.88 -15.79 -19.94
C CYS A 289 7.54 -15.95 -18.44
N LYS A 290 8.34 -16.76 -17.72
CA LYS A 290 8.15 -17.13 -16.31
C LYS A 290 9.47 -17.38 -15.57
N GLU A 291 9.37 -17.60 -14.26
CA GLU A 291 10.47 -17.98 -13.36
C GLU A 291 11.58 -16.93 -13.22
N SER A 292 11.22 -15.77 -12.66
CA SER A 292 12.20 -14.74 -12.31
C SER A 292 13.09 -15.20 -11.16
N GLY A 293 14.41 -15.20 -11.40
CA GLY A 293 15.43 -15.46 -10.39
C GLY A 293 15.34 -14.49 -9.21
N LEU A 294 15.03 -13.22 -9.45
CA LEU A 294 14.84 -12.20 -8.42
C LEU A 294 13.66 -12.53 -7.49
N PHE A 295 12.52 -12.97 -8.04
CA PHE A 295 11.37 -13.40 -7.23
C PHE A 295 11.65 -14.69 -6.45
N HIS A 296 12.39 -15.63 -7.05
CA HIS A 296 12.85 -16.85 -6.37
C HIS A 296 13.82 -16.56 -5.23
N ALA A 297 14.77 -15.64 -5.45
CA ALA A 297 15.77 -15.24 -4.48
C ALA A 297 15.14 -14.50 -3.29
N PHE A 298 14.19 -13.59 -3.53
CA PHE A 298 13.40 -12.92 -2.49
C PHE A 298 12.67 -13.93 -1.59
N SER A 299 11.93 -14.87 -2.19
CA SER A 299 11.20 -15.92 -1.46
C SER A 299 12.12 -16.69 -0.52
N LYS A 300 13.26 -17.19 -1.06
CA LYS A 300 14.29 -17.91 -0.30
C LYS A 300 14.93 -17.05 0.78
N PHE A 301 15.18 -15.76 0.52
CA PHE A 301 15.76 -14.82 1.49
C PHE A 301 14.85 -14.66 2.71
N ILE A 302 13.56 -14.38 2.51
CA ILE A 302 12.58 -14.23 3.60
C ILE A 302 12.45 -15.54 4.39
N LEU A 303 12.21 -16.67 3.72
CA LEU A 303 12.07 -17.98 4.36
C LEU A 303 13.31 -18.37 5.19
N HIS A 304 14.51 -18.15 4.65
CA HIS A 304 15.77 -18.45 5.34
C HIS A 304 15.99 -17.54 6.55
N ARG A 305 15.85 -16.21 6.40
CA ARG A 305 16.09 -15.26 7.50
C ARG A 305 15.07 -15.40 8.63
N LEU A 306 13.80 -15.66 8.31
CA LEU A 306 12.76 -15.96 9.29
C LEU A 306 12.88 -17.39 9.88
N LYS A 307 13.89 -18.17 9.47
CA LYS A 307 14.15 -19.55 9.92
C LYS A 307 12.91 -20.44 9.77
N ILE A 308 12.17 -20.27 8.68
CA ILE A 308 11.05 -21.14 8.35
C ILE A 308 11.65 -22.49 7.91
N PRO A 309 11.27 -23.61 8.57
CA PRO A 309 11.78 -24.91 8.17
C PRO A 309 11.28 -25.25 6.76
N LYS A 310 12.20 -25.71 5.90
CA LYS A 310 11.81 -26.46 4.71
C LYS A 310 11.10 -27.74 5.14
N ARG A 311 10.17 -28.23 4.32
CA ARG A 311 9.51 -29.53 4.48
C ARG A 311 10.51 -30.69 4.32
N THR A 312 11.20 -31.03 5.40
CA THR A 312 12.18 -32.13 5.48
C THR A 312 11.63 -33.35 6.24
N THR A 313 10.66 -33.14 7.13
CA THR A 313 9.94 -34.18 7.86
C THR A 313 8.46 -34.07 7.57
N ILE A 314 7.98 -34.85 6.59
CA ILE A 314 6.58 -35.26 6.58
C ILE A 314 6.42 -36.33 7.67
N ASP A 315 5.24 -36.35 8.30
CA ASP A 315 4.83 -37.30 9.33
C ASP A 315 5.09 -38.76 8.92
N GLN A 316 5.26 -39.65 9.91
CA GLN A 316 5.69 -41.05 9.73
C GLN A 316 4.61 -41.96 9.10
N VAL A 317 4.19 -41.64 7.87
CA VAL A 317 3.06 -42.25 7.16
C VAL A 317 3.56 -43.05 5.94
N PRO A 318 3.16 -44.33 5.76
CA PRO A 318 3.69 -45.18 4.68
C PRO A 318 3.43 -44.72 3.23
N LYS A 319 2.59 -43.70 3.03
CA LYS A 319 2.28 -43.12 1.71
C LYS A 319 2.18 -41.60 1.82
N PRO A 320 3.03 -40.82 1.12
CA PRO A 320 2.90 -39.37 1.09
C PRO A 320 1.67 -38.98 0.27
N THR A 321 0.75 -38.25 0.88
CA THR A 321 -0.41 -37.64 0.21
C THR A 321 -0.11 -36.19 -0.14
N ILE A 322 -0.68 -35.72 -1.25
CA ILE A 322 -0.59 -34.32 -1.67
C ILE A 322 -1.38 -33.47 -0.66
N LYS A 323 -0.75 -32.42 -0.14
CA LYS A 323 -1.31 -31.53 0.89
C LYS A 323 -2.02 -30.34 0.22
N ILE A 324 -3.33 -30.26 0.41
CA ILE A 324 -4.17 -29.19 -0.12
C ILE A 324 -4.53 -28.23 1.02
N LEU A 325 -4.31 -26.93 0.78
CA LEU A 325 -4.69 -25.87 1.69
C LEU A 325 -5.76 -25.00 1.02
N LEU A 326 -6.97 -24.97 1.59
CA LEU A 326 -8.03 -24.06 1.18
C LEU A 326 -8.04 -22.85 2.13
N LEU A 327 -7.79 -21.67 1.58
CA LEU A 327 -7.91 -20.39 2.26
C LEU A 327 -9.38 -19.94 2.24
N SER A 328 -10.04 -20.13 3.37
CA SER A 328 -11.37 -19.58 3.64
C SER A 328 -11.28 -18.07 3.91
N ARG A 329 -12.43 -17.39 3.78
CA ARG A 329 -12.57 -15.96 4.04
C ARG A 329 -13.77 -15.65 4.92
N ASN A 330 -13.52 -14.97 6.03
CA ASN A 330 -14.53 -14.34 6.86
C ASN A 330 -14.62 -12.84 6.55
N THR A 331 -14.90 -12.54 5.28
CA THR A 331 -15.23 -11.19 4.79
C THR A 331 -16.65 -11.22 4.24
N GLN A 332 -17.39 -10.10 4.29
CA GLN A 332 -18.79 -10.05 3.81
C GLN A 332 -18.93 -10.50 2.35
N TYR A 333 -17.92 -10.18 1.54
CA TYR A 333 -17.87 -10.44 0.10
C TYR A 333 -16.74 -11.41 -0.27
N ARG A 334 -16.83 -12.01 -1.48
CA ARG A 334 -15.91 -13.02 -2.03
C ARG A 334 -15.75 -14.25 -1.11
N ARG A 335 -16.85 -14.64 -0.45
CA ARG A 335 -17.01 -15.91 0.26
C ARG A 335 -17.25 -17.05 -0.73
N ILE A 336 -16.91 -18.26 -0.29
CA ILE A 336 -17.18 -19.51 -0.98
C ILE A 336 -18.47 -20.10 -0.39
N LEU A 337 -19.61 -19.89 -1.06
CA LEU A 337 -20.93 -20.24 -0.53
C LEU A 337 -21.08 -21.74 -0.24
N ASN A 338 -20.49 -22.59 -1.09
CA ASN A 338 -20.51 -24.04 -0.95
C ASN A 338 -19.17 -24.62 -0.47
N GLU A 339 -18.40 -23.89 0.34
CA GLU A 339 -17.07 -24.29 0.82
C GLU A 339 -17.03 -25.72 1.38
N GLN A 340 -18.02 -26.09 2.21
CA GLN A 340 -18.10 -27.42 2.79
C GLN A 340 -18.26 -28.52 1.73
N ALA A 341 -19.04 -28.29 0.66
CA ALA A 341 -19.19 -29.24 -0.43
C ALA A 341 -17.89 -29.41 -1.23
N LEU A 342 -17.12 -28.32 -1.43
CA LEU A 342 -15.79 -28.40 -2.04
C LEU A 342 -14.83 -29.21 -1.15
N LEU A 343 -14.79 -28.92 0.16
CA LEU A 343 -13.95 -29.64 1.12
C LEU A 343 -14.30 -31.14 1.19
N ASP A 344 -15.57 -31.50 1.18
CA ASP A 344 -16.02 -32.90 1.21
C ASP A 344 -15.79 -33.63 -0.13
N THR A 345 -15.84 -32.91 -1.26
CA THR A 345 -15.40 -33.44 -2.56
C THR A 345 -13.90 -33.78 -2.56
N LEU A 346 -13.04 -32.95 -1.95
CA LEU A 346 -11.61 -33.25 -1.82
C LEU A 346 -11.34 -34.41 -0.86
N ARG A 347 -12.12 -34.53 0.23
CA ARG A 347 -12.00 -35.61 1.22
C ARG A 347 -12.48 -36.96 0.67
N SER A 348 -13.49 -36.96 -0.19
CA SER A 348 -14.03 -38.19 -0.82
C SER A 348 -13.27 -38.62 -2.08
N SER A 349 -12.43 -37.75 -2.66
CA SER A 349 -11.64 -38.06 -3.86
C SER A 349 -10.84 -39.37 -3.72
N PRO A 350 -10.86 -40.26 -4.74
CA PRO A 350 -10.11 -41.52 -4.72
C PRO A 350 -8.58 -41.33 -4.61
N ARG A 351 -8.07 -40.14 -4.94
CA ARG A 351 -6.66 -39.75 -4.77
C ARG A 351 -6.25 -39.52 -3.31
N ARG A 352 -7.21 -39.35 -2.39
CA ARG A 352 -7.01 -39.19 -0.93
C ARG A 352 -6.06 -38.05 -0.56
N TYR A 353 -6.52 -36.82 -0.79
CA TYR A 353 -5.79 -35.61 -0.44
C TYR A 353 -5.72 -35.36 1.08
N SER A 354 -4.63 -34.71 1.53
CA SER A 354 -4.51 -34.20 2.89
C SER A 354 -5.02 -32.76 2.92
N VAL A 355 -6.30 -32.58 3.22
CA VAL A 355 -7.03 -31.31 3.07
C VAL A 355 -7.07 -30.54 4.39
N LYS A 356 -6.62 -29.26 4.36
CA LYS A 356 -6.73 -28.31 5.48
C LYS A 356 -7.52 -27.08 5.02
N ARG A 357 -8.58 -26.71 5.77
CA ARG A 357 -9.15 -25.34 5.74
C ARG A 357 -8.31 -24.47 6.67
N VAL A 358 -7.96 -23.26 6.24
CA VAL A 358 -7.38 -22.22 7.10
C VAL A 358 -8.03 -20.87 6.85
N GLU A 359 -7.88 -19.99 7.84
CA GLU A 359 -8.35 -18.61 7.82
C GLU A 359 -7.25 -17.78 8.49
N PHE A 360 -6.60 -16.88 7.75
CA PHE A 360 -5.45 -16.12 8.25
C PHE A 360 -5.89 -14.78 8.83
N THR A 361 -6.31 -14.80 10.10
CA THR A 361 -6.69 -13.63 10.90
C THR A 361 -5.47 -12.88 11.44
N HIS A 362 -5.72 -11.72 12.07
CA HIS A 362 -4.70 -10.95 12.81
C HIS A 362 -4.08 -11.73 13.98
N GLU A 363 -4.75 -12.75 14.49
CA GLU A 363 -4.31 -13.58 15.62
C GLU A 363 -3.27 -14.64 15.19
N THR A 364 -3.22 -14.97 13.89
CA THR A 364 -2.32 -16.01 13.37
C THR A 364 -0.94 -15.44 13.10
N ASP A 365 0.06 -15.75 13.95
CA ASP A 365 1.48 -15.38 13.73
C ASP A 365 1.93 -15.66 12.29
N PHE A 366 2.51 -14.66 11.63
CA PHE A 366 2.96 -14.79 10.25
C PHE A 366 4.07 -15.84 10.05
N ARG A 367 4.90 -16.14 11.07
CA ARG A 367 5.82 -17.29 10.96
C ARG A 367 5.07 -18.63 10.98
N HIS A 368 3.92 -18.73 11.64
CA HIS A 368 3.02 -19.87 11.51
C HIS A 368 2.37 -19.94 10.12
N GLN A 369 1.86 -18.82 9.59
CA GLN A 369 1.30 -18.76 8.22
C GLN A 369 2.32 -19.29 7.18
N LEU A 370 3.57 -18.80 7.23
CA LEU A 370 4.65 -19.27 6.35
C LEU A 370 5.03 -20.76 6.52
N ARG A 371 4.91 -21.34 7.74
CA ARG A 371 5.11 -22.78 7.95
C ARG A 371 4.01 -23.61 7.30
N VAL A 372 2.75 -23.18 7.41
CA VAL A 372 1.60 -23.86 6.80
C VAL A 372 1.72 -23.84 5.26
N ILE A 373 2.16 -22.70 4.70
CA ILE A 373 2.38 -22.54 3.27
C ILE A 373 3.58 -23.37 2.77
N GLN A 374 4.68 -23.46 3.52
CA GLN A 374 5.78 -24.40 3.20
C GLN A 374 5.39 -25.89 3.34
N ASP A 375 4.31 -26.21 4.06
CA ASP A 375 3.71 -27.55 4.14
C ASP A 375 2.61 -27.80 3.10
N THR A 376 2.41 -26.90 2.14
CA THR A 376 1.34 -26.98 1.13
C THR A 376 1.87 -27.38 -0.24
N ASP A 377 1.15 -28.26 -0.94
CA ASP A 377 1.42 -28.64 -2.33
C ASP A 377 0.45 -27.99 -3.32
N ILE A 378 -0.83 -27.84 -2.94
CA ILE A 378 -1.85 -27.12 -3.72
C ILE A 378 -2.52 -26.08 -2.82
N PHE A 379 -2.47 -24.81 -3.21
CA PHE A 379 -3.04 -23.69 -2.48
C PHE A 379 -4.27 -23.14 -3.22
N ILE A 380 -5.44 -23.20 -2.58
CA ILE A 380 -6.73 -22.85 -3.18
C ILE A 380 -7.31 -21.64 -2.45
N GLY A 381 -7.80 -20.63 -3.16
CA GLY A 381 -8.43 -19.47 -2.53
C GLY A 381 -9.10 -18.49 -3.49
N MET A 382 -9.89 -17.58 -2.93
CA MET A 382 -10.55 -16.48 -3.65
C MET A 382 -9.61 -15.25 -3.77
N HIS A 383 -9.72 -14.50 -4.87
CA HIS A 383 -8.89 -13.32 -5.15
C HIS A 383 -8.74 -12.35 -3.97
N GLY A 384 -7.50 -11.94 -3.73
CA GLY A 384 -7.14 -10.90 -2.76
C GLY A 384 -5.93 -11.27 -1.93
N ALA A 385 -5.52 -10.34 -1.06
CA ALA A 385 -4.21 -10.32 -0.40
C ALA A 385 -3.73 -11.64 0.23
N GLY A 386 -4.63 -12.51 0.70
CA GLY A 386 -4.26 -13.82 1.23
C GLY A 386 -3.57 -14.73 0.20
N LEU A 387 -3.84 -14.58 -1.10
CA LEU A 387 -3.14 -15.31 -2.17
C LEU A 387 -1.68 -14.89 -2.37
N THR A 388 -1.25 -13.73 -1.84
CA THR A 388 0.18 -13.31 -1.85
C THR A 388 1.10 -14.31 -1.14
N HIS A 389 0.57 -15.18 -0.29
CA HIS A 389 1.28 -16.35 0.24
C HIS A 389 1.90 -17.25 -0.84
N LEU A 390 1.43 -17.21 -2.10
CA LEU A 390 2.01 -17.98 -3.20
C LEU A 390 3.50 -17.70 -3.42
N LEU A 391 3.99 -16.52 -3.04
CA LEU A 391 5.41 -16.18 -3.01
C LEU A 391 6.25 -17.20 -2.21
N PHE A 392 5.66 -17.80 -1.18
CA PHE A 392 6.34 -18.61 -0.17
C PHE A 392 5.98 -20.10 -0.25
N LEU A 393 5.25 -20.51 -1.29
CA LEU A 393 5.03 -21.92 -1.60
C LEU A 393 6.35 -22.63 -1.99
N PRO A 394 6.41 -23.97 -1.84
CA PRO A 394 7.47 -24.79 -2.42
C PRO A 394 7.55 -24.65 -3.94
N ASP A 395 8.74 -24.84 -4.51
CA ASP A 395 9.00 -24.67 -5.96
C ASP A 395 8.28 -25.68 -6.89
N TRP A 396 7.55 -26.65 -6.33
CA TRP A 396 6.76 -27.65 -7.07
C TRP A 396 5.25 -27.46 -6.94
N ALA A 397 4.82 -26.43 -6.20
CA ALA A 397 3.43 -26.27 -5.82
C ALA A 397 2.56 -25.69 -6.95
N ALA A 398 1.25 -25.83 -6.78
CA ALA A 398 0.25 -25.19 -7.63
C ALA A 398 -0.66 -24.25 -6.82
N VAL A 399 -1.16 -23.20 -7.47
CA VAL A 399 -2.21 -22.30 -6.97
C VAL A 399 -3.47 -22.52 -7.80
N PHE A 400 -4.62 -22.52 -7.15
CA PHE A 400 -5.93 -22.42 -7.78
C PHE A 400 -6.64 -21.17 -7.26
N GLU A 401 -6.69 -20.13 -8.09
CA GLU A 401 -7.53 -18.96 -7.83
C GLU A 401 -8.98 -19.27 -8.23
N LEU A 402 -9.85 -19.42 -7.23
CA LEU A 402 -11.23 -19.84 -7.41
C LEU A 402 -12.06 -18.81 -8.18
N TYR A 403 -11.80 -17.52 -7.98
CA TYR A 403 -12.36 -16.48 -8.83
C TYR A 403 -11.47 -15.25 -8.78
N ASN A 404 -11.10 -14.75 -9.96
CA ASN A 404 -10.14 -13.67 -10.19
C ASN A 404 -10.76 -12.25 -10.12
N CYS A 405 -12.08 -12.14 -9.92
CA CYS A 405 -12.80 -10.85 -9.83
C CYS A 405 -12.68 -9.96 -11.08
N GLY A 406 -12.43 -10.55 -12.25
CA GLY A 406 -12.20 -9.84 -13.51
C GLY A 406 -10.74 -9.41 -13.74
N ASP A 407 -9.87 -9.56 -12.74
CA ASP A 407 -8.43 -9.33 -12.86
C ASP A 407 -7.72 -10.67 -13.12
N GLU A 408 -7.78 -11.13 -14.37
CA GLU A 408 -7.19 -12.42 -14.78
C GLU A 408 -5.66 -12.47 -14.67
N HIS A 409 -5.00 -11.34 -14.41
CA HIS A 409 -3.55 -11.20 -14.50
C HIS A 409 -2.88 -11.03 -13.14
N CYS A 410 -3.45 -10.35 -12.15
CA CYS A 410 -2.78 -10.03 -10.87
C CYS A 410 -2.08 -11.24 -10.19
N TYR A 411 -2.79 -12.29 -9.78
CA TYR A 411 -2.14 -13.45 -9.13
C TYR A 411 -1.58 -14.47 -10.14
N ALA A 412 -2.10 -14.52 -11.37
CA ALA A 412 -1.55 -15.34 -12.45
C ALA A 412 -0.12 -14.91 -12.80
N ASP A 413 0.11 -13.60 -12.95
CA ASP A 413 1.42 -13.02 -13.24
C ASP A 413 2.33 -13.03 -12.02
N LEU A 414 1.81 -12.87 -10.80
CA LEU A 414 2.60 -13.06 -9.58
C LEU A 414 3.11 -14.51 -9.45
N ALA A 415 2.26 -15.49 -9.76
CA ALA A 415 2.65 -16.90 -9.81
C ALA A 415 3.66 -17.17 -10.95
N ARG A 416 3.43 -16.60 -12.14
CA ARG A 416 4.32 -16.65 -13.30
C ARG A 416 5.72 -16.09 -13.00
N LEU A 417 5.79 -14.94 -12.30
CA LEU A 417 7.02 -14.33 -11.82
C LEU A 417 7.75 -15.20 -10.81
N ARG A 418 7.05 -15.71 -9.79
CA ARG A 418 7.62 -16.58 -8.75
C ARG A 418 8.01 -17.98 -9.28
N GLY A 419 7.38 -18.45 -10.35
CA GLY A 419 7.57 -19.80 -10.89
C GLY A 419 6.65 -20.87 -10.30
N ILE A 420 5.49 -20.48 -9.75
CA ILE A 420 4.47 -21.41 -9.25
C ILE A 420 3.46 -21.71 -10.37
N HIS A 421 2.98 -22.95 -10.44
CA HIS A 421 1.94 -23.29 -11.43
C HIS A 421 0.59 -22.68 -11.01
N TYR A 422 -0.16 -22.13 -11.95
CA TYR A 422 -1.39 -21.38 -11.68
C TYR A 422 -2.55 -21.99 -12.47
N HIS A 423 -3.66 -22.21 -11.78
CA HIS A 423 -4.94 -22.60 -12.34
C HIS A 423 -6.03 -21.59 -11.96
N THR A 424 -6.96 -21.40 -12.88
CA THR A 424 -8.29 -20.86 -12.61
C THR A 424 -9.28 -21.55 -13.57
N TRP A 425 -10.53 -21.12 -13.60
CA TRP A 425 -11.61 -21.80 -14.30
C TRP A 425 -11.56 -21.55 -15.80
N THR A 426 -11.46 -22.63 -16.58
CA THR A 426 -11.51 -22.57 -18.06
C THR A 426 -12.94 -22.39 -18.61
N ASN A 427 -13.95 -22.57 -17.77
CA ASN A 427 -15.36 -22.39 -18.14
C ASN A 427 -16.09 -21.55 -17.09
N GLN A 428 -16.29 -20.27 -17.40
CA GLN A 428 -16.95 -19.31 -16.50
C GLN A 428 -18.39 -19.71 -16.12
N THR A 429 -19.10 -20.52 -16.93
CA THR A 429 -20.45 -21.03 -16.58
C THR A 429 -20.49 -22.00 -15.39
N LYS A 430 -19.32 -22.48 -14.95
CA LYS A 430 -19.17 -23.29 -13.74
C LYS A 430 -18.98 -22.45 -12.47
N LEU A 431 -18.89 -21.12 -12.62
CA LEU A 431 -19.00 -20.15 -11.55
C LEU A 431 -20.43 -19.65 -11.43
N LYS A 432 -20.95 -19.59 -10.20
CA LYS A 432 -22.31 -19.12 -9.92
C LYS A 432 -22.26 -18.06 -8.82
N PRO A 433 -22.40 -16.76 -9.15
CA PRO A 433 -22.47 -15.72 -8.14
C PRO A 433 -23.76 -15.85 -7.30
N GLU A 434 -23.77 -15.20 -6.13
CA GLU A 434 -24.93 -15.10 -5.23
C GLU A 434 -26.04 -14.23 -5.81
N ASP A 435 -25.63 -13.08 -6.35
CA ASP A 435 -26.41 -12.01 -6.98
C ASP A 435 -25.56 -11.38 -8.10
N GLU A 436 -25.90 -10.18 -8.59
CA GLU A 436 -25.07 -9.49 -9.59
C GLU A 436 -23.80 -8.83 -8.98
N GLY A 437 -23.60 -8.97 -7.67
CA GLY A 437 -22.82 -8.03 -6.86
C GLY A 437 -23.54 -6.70 -6.69
N HIS A 438 -23.25 -6.00 -5.60
CA HIS A 438 -23.73 -4.64 -5.38
C HIS A 438 -22.58 -3.84 -4.77
N HIS A 439 -22.11 -2.77 -5.43
CA HIS A 439 -21.06 -1.92 -4.86
C HIS A 439 -21.56 -1.28 -3.55
N PRO A 440 -20.75 -1.16 -2.49
CA PRO A 440 -21.21 -0.61 -1.22
C PRO A 440 -21.63 0.86 -1.26
N SER A 441 -21.32 1.60 -2.34
CA SER A 441 -21.58 3.03 -2.52
C SER A 441 -22.63 3.32 -3.61
N ASP A 442 -22.49 2.75 -4.81
CA ASP A 442 -23.44 2.95 -5.94
C ASP A 442 -24.57 1.91 -6.04
N GLY A 443 -24.42 0.73 -5.43
CA GLY A 443 -25.41 -0.36 -5.49
C GLY A 443 -25.49 -1.09 -6.83
N GLY A 444 -24.58 -0.84 -7.76
CA GLY A 444 -24.50 -1.45 -9.10
C GLY A 444 -23.72 -2.78 -9.15
N PRO A 445 -23.85 -3.53 -10.27
CA PRO A 445 -23.32 -4.88 -10.42
C PRO A 445 -21.78 -4.92 -10.42
N HIS A 446 -21.19 -5.37 -9.31
CA HIS A 446 -19.73 -5.32 -9.13
C HIS A 446 -19.14 -6.58 -8.46
N ALA A 447 -18.58 -7.48 -9.28
CA ALA A 447 -18.02 -8.81 -8.94
C ALA A 447 -17.11 -8.91 -7.68
N LYS A 448 -16.34 -7.87 -7.37
CA LYS A 448 -15.49 -7.75 -6.15
C LYS A 448 -16.31 -7.77 -4.84
N PHE A 449 -17.62 -7.49 -4.93
CA PHE A 449 -18.60 -7.40 -3.85
C PHE A 449 -19.69 -8.48 -3.98
N THR A 450 -19.37 -9.59 -4.64
CA THR A 450 -20.24 -10.75 -4.82
C THR A 450 -19.66 -11.96 -4.08
N ASN A 451 -20.52 -12.87 -3.61
CA ASN A 451 -20.09 -14.20 -3.13
C ASN A 451 -20.34 -15.26 -4.21
N TYR A 452 -19.60 -16.38 -4.16
CA TYR A 452 -19.61 -17.35 -5.26
C TYR A 452 -19.80 -18.78 -4.78
N SER A 453 -20.57 -19.54 -5.55
CA SER A 453 -20.65 -21.00 -5.49
C SER A 453 -20.02 -21.61 -6.74
N PHE A 454 -19.47 -22.81 -6.57
CA PHE A 454 -18.57 -23.44 -7.53
C PHE A 454 -19.02 -24.86 -7.86
N ASP A 455 -18.90 -25.25 -9.13
CA ASP A 455 -19.21 -26.61 -9.58
C ASP A 455 -18.21 -27.63 -9.00
N THR A 456 -18.70 -28.61 -8.23
CA THR A 456 -17.87 -29.57 -7.49
C THR A 456 -17.07 -30.51 -8.39
N GLU A 457 -17.61 -30.88 -9.55
CA GLU A 457 -16.97 -31.83 -10.46
C GLU A 457 -15.81 -31.16 -11.22
N GLU A 458 -16.07 -29.98 -11.78
CA GLU A 458 -15.04 -29.18 -12.46
C GLU A 458 -13.97 -28.68 -11.47
N PHE A 459 -14.36 -28.31 -10.25
CA PHE A 459 -13.43 -27.99 -9.16
C PHE A 459 -12.47 -29.16 -8.89
N LEU A 460 -13.00 -30.38 -8.70
CA LEU A 460 -12.16 -31.56 -8.48
C LEU A 460 -11.28 -31.86 -9.69
N ARG A 461 -11.79 -31.72 -10.92
CA ARG A 461 -11.01 -31.92 -12.16
C ARG A 461 -9.82 -30.96 -12.26
N ILE A 462 -10.00 -29.68 -11.89
CA ILE A 462 -8.91 -28.70 -11.87
C ILE A 462 -7.89 -29.02 -10.76
N VAL A 463 -8.36 -29.45 -9.58
CA VAL A 463 -7.47 -29.88 -8.47
C VAL A 463 -6.69 -31.16 -8.82
N ASP A 464 -7.28 -32.10 -9.55
CA ASP A 464 -6.60 -33.31 -10.01
C ASP A 464 -5.49 -32.99 -11.03
N LEU A 465 -5.68 -32.00 -11.91
CA LEU A 465 -4.61 -31.48 -12.78
C LEU A 465 -3.49 -30.79 -11.99
N ALA A 466 -3.84 -29.99 -10.97
CA ALA A 466 -2.86 -29.39 -10.06
C ALA A 466 -2.06 -30.46 -9.29
N ALA A 467 -2.70 -31.55 -8.92
CA ALA A 467 -2.07 -32.70 -8.27
C ALA A 467 -1.15 -33.49 -9.22
N ASP A 468 -1.49 -33.60 -10.50
CA ASP A 468 -0.62 -34.19 -11.53
C ASP A 468 0.65 -33.34 -11.73
N HIS A 469 0.52 -32.01 -11.79
CA HIS A 469 1.67 -31.10 -11.84
C HIS A 469 2.62 -31.33 -10.65
N VAL A 470 2.09 -31.35 -9.42
CA VAL A 470 2.86 -31.62 -8.20
C VAL A 470 3.54 -32.99 -8.26
N ALA A 471 2.81 -34.05 -8.64
CA ALA A 471 3.31 -35.42 -8.67
C ALA A 471 4.43 -35.62 -9.71
N ASP A 472 4.37 -34.87 -10.81
CA ASP A 472 5.34 -34.96 -11.90
C ASP A 472 6.55 -34.05 -11.74
N HIS A 473 6.44 -33.01 -10.89
CA HIS A 473 7.52 -32.04 -10.68
C HIS A 473 8.82 -32.70 -10.15
N PRO A 474 9.98 -32.50 -10.81
CA PRO A 474 11.24 -33.18 -10.45
C PRO A 474 11.65 -32.98 -8.98
N SER A 475 11.51 -31.77 -8.44
CA SER A 475 11.86 -31.46 -7.05
C SER A 475 10.98 -32.20 -6.03
N TYR A 476 9.69 -32.40 -6.33
CA TYR A 476 8.77 -33.15 -5.47
C TYR A 476 9.12 -34.63 -5.50
N ARG A 477 9.30 -35.21 -6.70
CA ARG A 477 9.76 -36.59 -6.89
C ARG A 477 11.08 -36.87 -6.17
N HIS A 478 12.03 -35.92 -6.21
CA HIS A 478 13.30 -36.02 -5.50
C HIS A 478 13.12 -36.02 -3.97
N MET A 479 12.33 -35.07 -3.42
CA MET A 479 11.99 -35.03 -1.99
C MET A 479 11.34 -36.34 -1.52
N ILE A 480 10.34 -36.84 -2.25
CA ILE A 480 9.64 -38.08 -1.92
C ILE A 480 10.58 -39.29 -1.94
N ASN A 481 11.52 -39.35 -2.89
CA ASN A 481 12.51 -40.43 -2.94
C ASN A 481 13.52 -40.36 -1.77
N GLN A 482 13.97 -39.16 -1.37
CA GLN A 482 14.80 -38.99 -0.16
C GLN A 482 14.07 -39.47 1.11
N ILE A 483 12.78 -39.09 1.26
CA ILE A 483 11.94 -39.51 2.40
C ILE A 483 11.75 -41.04 2.42
N ARG A 484 11.52 -41.66 1.26
CA ARG A 484 11.44 -43.14 1.16
C ARG A 484 12.75 -43.82 1.58
N GLN A 485 13.89 -43.28 1.18
CA GLN A 485 15.22 -43.82 1.54
C GLN A 485 15.52 -43.69 3.03
N SER A 486 15.12 -42.59 3.69
CA SER A 486 15.29 -42.44 5.14
C SER A 486 14.35 -43.37 5.94
N ALA A 487 13.14 -43.63 5.42
CA ALA A 487 12.18 -44.55 6.02
C ALA A 487 12.58 -46.03 5.92
N THR A 488 13.26 -46.47 4.84
CA THR A 488 13.81 -47.83 4.76
C THR A 488 15.10 -47.98 5.55
N ALA A 489 15.94 -46.95 5.62
CA ALA A 489 17.18 -46.96 6.42
C ALA A 489 16.91 -47.19 7.92
N SER A 490 15.84 -46.62 8.48
CA SER A 490 15.46 -46.85 9.90
C SER A 490 14.92 -48.25 10.17
N GLN A 491 14.40 -48.96 9.16
CA GLN A 491 13.92 -50.34 9.27
C GLN A 491 15.03 -51.40 9.21
N HIS A 492 16.26 -51.04 8.84
CA HIS A 492 17.42 -51.95 8.81
C HIS A 492 18.35 -51.80 10.03
N GLN A 493 17.96 -51.04 11.06
CA GLN A 493 18.67 -50.97 12.35
C GLN A 493 17.88 -51.64 13.48
N THR A 494 17.58 -52.93 13.33
CA THR A 494 17.17 -53.79 14.46
C THR A 494 18.41 -54.22 15.27
N PRO A 495 18.55 -53.85 16.55
CA PRO A 495 19.72 -54.26 17.34
C PRO A 495 19.71 -55.77 17.61
N THR A 496 20.79 -56.46 17.23
CA THR A 496 21.02 -57.85 17.63
C THR A 496 21.22 -57.92 19.15
N ARG A 497 20.21 -58.45 19.85
CA ARG A 497 20.06 -58.39 21.31
C ARG A 497 20.99 -59.35 22.04
N SER A 498 22.29 -59.03 22.11
CA SER A 498 23.21 -59.72 23.01
C SER A 498 22.94 -59.32 24.48
N ARG A 499 22.90 -60.30 25.38
CA ARG A 499 22.75 -60.08 26.83
C ARG A 499 24.11 -59.86 27.48
N LYS A 500 24.43 -58.62 27.89
CA LYS A 500 25.25 -58.28 29.08
C LYS A 500 25.25 -56.76 29.31
N HIS A 501 25.46 -56.34 30.56
CA HIS A 501 25.54 -54.95 31.05
C HIS A 501 24.34 -54.03 30.75
N ILE A 502 23.25 -54.22 31.51
CA ILE A 502 22.39 -53.10 31.96
C ILE A 502 22.49 -53.05 33.49
N GLU A 503 23.61 -52.53 33.99
CA GLU A 503 23.82 -52.30 35.43
C GLU A 503 24.74 -51.08 35.67
N SER A 504 24.32 -49.95 35.12
CA SER A 504 24.83 -48.61 35.41
C SER A 504 23.75 -47.59 35.00
N TRP A 505 23.86 -46.33 35.43
CA TRP A 505 22.91 -45.24 35.12
C TRP A 505 21.47 -45.38 35.65
N ARG A 506 21.31 -45.99 36.84
CA ARG A 506 20.12 -45.77 37.69
C ARG A 506 20.47 -45.60 39.18
N LYS A 507 21.37 -44.66 39.46
CA LYS A 507 21.64 -44.07 40.79
C LYS A 507 22.29 -42.69 40.59
N ASN A 508 22.07 -41.80 41.56
CA ASN A 508 22.44 -40.38 41.59
C ASN A 508 21.65 -39.51 40.57
N SER A 509 21.02 -38.39 40.93
CA SER A 509 20.88 -37.77 42.27
C SER A 509 19.45 -37.27 42.53
N ILE A 510 19.06 -37.35 43.81
CA ILE A 510 17.97 -36.59 44.43
C ILE A 510 18.54 -36.10 45.75
N LEU A 511 18.46 -34.79 46.04
CA LEU A 511 18.22 -34.18 47.36
C LEU A 511 18.59 -32.68 47.34
N THR A 512 17.62 -31.85 47.76
CA THR A 512 17.80 -30.54 48.46
C THR A 512 18.48 -29.37 47.70
N GLU A 513 18.22 -28.09 47.97
CA GLU A 513 17.81 -27.45 49.24
C GLU A 513 16.68 -26.40 49.18
N THR A 514 15.88 -26.41 50.26
CA THR A 514 15.19 -25.30 50.95
C THR A 514 14.24 -24.31 50.23
N LYS A 515 13.09 -24.09 50.88
CA LYS A 515 12.27 -22.87 50.77
C LYS A 515 12.63 -21.92 51.92
N LYS A 516 12.52 -20.60 51.72
CA LYS A 516 12.25 -19.63 52.80
C LYS A 516 10.99 -18.82 52.47
N THR A 517 10.15 -18.61 53.47
CA THR A 517 8.89 -17.85 53.38
C THR A 517 8.94 -16.66 54.32
N GLN A 518 8.38 -15.53 53.90
CA GLN A 518 7.93 -14.46 54.79
C GLN A 518 6.49 -14.05 54.40
N LYS A 519 5.81 -13.35 55.32
CA LYS A 519 4.33 -13.26 55.35
C LYS A 519 3.83 -11.81 55.29
N LYS A 520 2.78 -11.58 54.48
CA LYS A 520 1.63 -10.68 54.78
C LYS A 520 1.96 -9.17 54.89
N PRO A 521 0.98 -8.23 55.01
CA PRO A 521 -0.47 -8.42 55.26
C PRO A 521 -1.42 -7.79 54.21
N VAL A 522 -2.70 -7.68 54.61
CA VAL A 522 -3.87 -7.29 53.82
C VAL A 522 -4.42 -5.95 54.34
N LEU A 523 -4.89 -5.07 53.45
CA LEU A 523 -5.96 -4.06 53.61
C LEU A 523 -6.53 -3.81 52.18
N SER A 524 -7.82 -3.69 51.86
CA SER A 524 -9.07 -3.26 52.54
C SER A 524 -9.46 -1.78 52.34
N PHE A 525 -10.34 -1.55 51.35
CA PHE A 525 -11.43 -0.54 51.25
C PHE A 525 -11.25 0.98 51.56
N LYS A 526 -12.00 1.76 50.74
CA LYS A 526 -12.64 3.09 50.95
C LYS A 526 -11.87 4.43 50.73
N THR A 527 -12.53 5.31 49.95
CA THR A 527 -12.45 6.81 49.92
C THR A 527 -11.09 7.47 49.56
N LEU A 528 -10.96 8.70 49.01
CA LEU A 528 -11.88 9.71 48.43
C LEU A 528 -11.41 10.06 46.98
N GLU A 529 -12.12 10.73 46.05
CA GLU A 529 -13.42 11.45 46.05
C GLU A 529 -13.43 12.94 46.50
N LEU A 530 -12.82 13.87 45.74
CA LEU A 530 -13.09 15.32 45.93
C LEU A 530 -12.90 16.24 44.69
N HIS A 531 -14.03 16.84 44.27
CA HIS A 531 -14.24 18.16 43.66
C HIS A 531 -13.60 18.63 42.32
N MET A 532 -14.50 19.02 41.41
CA MET A 532 -14.31 20.07 40.39
C MET A 532 -14.28 21.48 41.03
N LYS A 533 -13.58 22.45 40.39
CA LYS A 533 -14.15 23.72 39.83
C LYS A 533 -13.06 24.78 39.55
N LEU A 534 -13.48 25.81 38.78
CA LEU A 534 -12.74 27.03 38.37
C LEU A 534 -11.65 26.76 37.31
N PHE A 535 -11.44 27.61 36.31
CA PHE A 535 -11.93 28.99 36.11
C PHE A 535 -12.92 29.17 34.93
N GLN A 536 -13.74 30.22 35.05
CA GLN A 536 -14.36 30.92 33.93
C GLN A 536 -13.92 32.39 33.97
N THR A 537 -13.53 32.95 32.83
CA THR A 537 -13.63 34.39 32.52
C THR A 537 -13.74 34.57 31.00
N GLN A 538 -14.58 35.53 30.58
CA GLN A 538 -14.67 35.99 29.18
C GLN A 538 -13.56 37.06 28.92
N LYS A 539 -13.37 37.71 27.75
CA LYS A 539 -14.27 37.98 26.62
C LYS A 539 -13.49 38.59 25.42
N LYS A 540 -13.88 38.25 24.18
CA LYS A 540 -13.60 38.99 22.90
C LYS A 540 -12.10 39.12 22.49
N GLU A 541 -11.77 39.46 21.24
CA GLU A 541 -12.57 39.97 20.10
C GLU A 541 -12.31 39.20 18.77
N ASN A 542 -12.87 39.67 17.65
CA ASN A 542 -13.14 38.87 16.44
C ASN A 542 -12.05 38.88 15.36
N SER A 543 -11.93 37.77 14.63
CA SER A 543 -11.67 37.74 13.18
C SER A 543 -12.41 36.54 12.55
N MET A 544 -12.78 36.63 11.27
CA MET A 544 -13.71 35.67 10.64
C MET A 544 -13.00 34.61 9.78
N THR A 545 -13.19 33.35 10.13
CA THR A 545 -13.36 32.20 9.20
C THR A 545 -13.90 31.02 10.01
N GLY A 546 -15.08 30.51 9.64
CA GLY A 546 -15.86 29.63 10.51
C GLY A 546 -15.54 28.14 10.35
N VAL A 547 -14.97 27.51 11.39
CA VAL A 547 -15.04 26.04 11.54
C VAL A 547 -16.20 25.72 12.48
N VAL A 548 -17.29 25.17 11.94
CA VAL A 548 -18.44 24.73 12.73
C VAL A 548 -18.07 23.49 13.54
N LYS A 549 -17.97 23.63 14.87
CA LYS A 549 -17.79 22.51 15.80
C LYS A 549 -19.10 22.23 16.53
N ASN A 550 -19.78 21.17 16.13
CA ASN A 550 -20.92 20.65 16.89
C ASN A 550 -20.44 19.85 18.11
N VAL A 551 -21.14 20.01 19.23
CA VAL A 551 -20.92 19.28 20.47
C VAL A 551 -22.28 18.89 21.03
N PHE A 552 -22.53 17.60 21.20
CA PHE A 552 -23.77 17.07 21.76
C PHE A 552 -23.54 16.43 23.13
N GLN A 553 -24.58 16.42 23.98
CA GLN A 553 -24.55 15.76 25.28
C GLN A 553 -25.46 14.52 25.30
N LYS A 554 -25.08 13.56 26.14
CA LYS A 554 -25.56 12.18 26.16
C LYS A 554 -27.06 12.03 26.47
N LYS A 555 -27.66 11.01 25.85
CA LYS A 555 -28.62 10.13 26.51
C LYS A 555 -28.40 8.70 26.01
N VAL A 556 -28.61 7.70 26.88
CA VAL A 556 -28.39 6.28 26.55
C VAL A 556 -29.72 5.63 26.18
N LEU A 557 -29.77 5.03 24.99
CA LEU A 557 -30.53 3.84 24.58
C LEU A 557 -30.00 3.41 23.20
N ALA A 558 -30.09 2.13 22.85
CA ALA A 558 -29.38 1.57 21.69
C ALA A 558 -30.10 1.88 20.36
N GLU A 559 -29.40 2.51 19.41
CA GLU A 559 -29.85 2.71 18.03
C GLU A 559 -28.66 2.99 17.09
N VAL A 560 -28.88 2.93 15.77
CA VAL A 560 -27.82 3.08 14.74
C VAL A 560 -27.25 4.50 14.73
N GLU A 561 -25.92 4.63 14.77
CA GLU A 561 -25.28 5.94 14.87
C GLU A 561 -24.81 6.50 13.51
N TRP A 562 -25.20 7.76 13.29
CA TRP A 562 -25.02 8.49 12.04
C TRP A 562 -24.00 9.61 12.21
N ILE A 563 -22.90 9.57 11.45
CA ILE A 563 -21.94 10.68 11.39
C ILE A 563 -22.01 11.34 10.02
N HIS A 564 -22.22 12.65 10.01
CA HIS A 564 -22.29 13.45 8.78
C HIS A 564 -20.88 13.90 8.39
N LEU A 565 -20.52 13.69 7.12
CA LEU A 565 -19.18 13.88 6.56
C LEU A 565 -19.14 15.16 5.70
N PRO A 566 -18.55 16.27 6.16
CA PRO A 566 -18.44 17.49 5.36
C PRO A 566 -17.46 17.29 4.19
N ALA A 567 -17.97 17.34 2.96
CA ALA A 567 -17.20 17.26 1.72
C ALA A 567 -17.40 18.54 0.88
N SER A 568 -16.33 19.10 0.33
CA SER A 568 -16.40 20.27 -0.55
C SER A 568 -16.54 19.85 -2.02
N LEU A 569 -16.95 20.76 -2.89
CA LEU A 569 -17.23 20.44 -4.30
C LEU A 569 -15.96 20.00 -5.06
N GLU A 570 -14.81 20.57 -4.72
CA GLU A 570 -13.48 20.24 -5.24
C GLU A 570 -13.09 18.79 -4.90
N ILE A 571 -13.42 18.32 -3.68
CA ILE A 571 -13.20 16.92 -3.26
C ILE A 571 -14.08 15.98 -4.09
N LEU A 572 -15.33 16.37 -4.36
CA LEU A 572 -16.30 15.60 -5.14
C LEU A 572 -16.02 15.61 -6.66
N VAL A 573 -15.09 16.45 -7.15
CA VAL A 573 -14.59 16.41 -8.53
C VAL A 573 -13.30 15.59 -8.65
N LEU A 574 -12.39 15.69 -7.67
CA LEU A 574 -11.06 15.08 -7.78
C LEU A 574 -10.96 13.67 -7.16
N GLY A 575 -11.77 13.36 -6.14
CA GLY A 575 -11.78 12.08 -5.43
C GLY A 575 -10.70 12.00 -4.33
N LEU A 576 -11.09 11.77 -3.08
CA LEU A 576 -10.14 11.74 -1.96
C LEU A 576 -10.67 11.00 -0.72
N VAL A 577 -9.76 10.48 0.10
CA VAL A 577 -10.08 9.75 1.34
C VAL A 577 -10.22 10.71 2.53
N VAL A 578 -11.31 10.62 3.29
CA VAL A 578 -11.59 11.48 4.45
C VAL A 578 -11.68 10.65 5.74
N MET A 579 -11.17 11.19 6.85
CA MET A 579 -11.15 10.53 8.17
C MET A 579 -12.18 11.13 9.12
N VAL A 580 -12.82 10.29 9.93
CA VAL A 580 -13.87 10.66 10.92
C VAL A 580 -13.40 10.34 12.35
N THR A 581 -13.88 11.09 13.34
CA THR A 581 -13.54 10.89 14.78
C THR A 581 -14.79 11.00 15.68
N LYS A 582 -14.77 10.34 16.86
CA LYS A 582 -15.97 10.04 17.67
C LYS A 582 -15.64 9.89 19.17
N GLY A 583 -16.62 10.05 20.06
CA GLY A 583 -16.53 9.78 21.51
C GLY A 583 -17.81 10.21 22.27
N ASN A 584 -18.07 9.84 23.53
CA ASN A 584 -17.20 9.21 24.52
C ASN A 584 -17.96 8.64 25.76
N VAL A 585 -17.21 7.99 26.66
CA VAL A 585 -17.56 7.54 28.02
C VAL A 585 -18.44 6.26 28.07
N LYS A 586 -17.99 5.11 28.60
CA LYS A 586 -16.64 4.74 29.06
C LYS A 586 -16.47 3.20 29.10
N LEU A 587 -16.34 2.59 27.91
CA LEU A 587 -15.46 1.43 27.77
C LEU A 587 -14.00 1.94 27.70
N VAL A 588 -13.02 1.09 27.37
CA VAL A 588 -11.68 1.58 27.05
C VAL A 588 -11.73 2.19 25.65
N ASN A 589 -11.32 3.45 25.52
CA ASN A 589 -11.30 4.13 24.22
C ASN A 589 -10.21 3.54 23.33
N GLU A 590 -10.60 3.02 22.18
CA GLU A 590 -9.72 2.64 21.07
C GLU A 590 -9.96 3.62 19.91
N GLU A 591 -8.93 4.35 19.48
CA GLU A 591 -9.02 5.24 18.32
C GLU A 591 -8.77 4.44 17.04
N ARG A 592 -9.82 4.21 16.25
CA ARG A 592 -9.75 3.56 14.94
C ARG A 592 -9.83 4.57 13.80
N VAL A 593 -8.97 4.39 12.80
CA VAL A 593 -9.03 5.13 11.54
C VAL A 593 -9.78 4.28 10.53
N LEU A 594 -10.92 4.77 10.08
CA LEU A 594 -11.68 4.18 8.98
C LEU A 594 -11.33 4.95 7.70
N GLU A 595 -10.87 4.23 6.68
CA GLU A 595 -10.63 4.80 5.34
C GLU A 595 -11.97 4.88 4.61
N VAL A 596 -12.40 6.10 4.27
CA VAL A 596 -13.66 6.37 3.55
C VAL A 596 -13.32 6.92 2.17
N GLU A 597 -13.62 6.16 1.12
CA GLU A 597 -13.37 6.55 -0.27
C GLU A 597 -14.53 7.44 -0.75
N ILE A 598 -14.25 8.73 -1.03
CA ILE A 598 -15.22 9.63 -1.66
C ILE A 598 -14.94 9.64 -3.17
N GLU A 599 -15.81 8.97 -3.90
CA GLU A 599 -15.76 8.81 -5.36
C GLU A 599 -16.19 10.11 -6.07
N GLN A 600 -15.72 10.30 -7.30
CA GLN A 600 -16.06 11.49 -8.09
C GLN A 600 -17.57 11.49 -8.42
N GLY A 601 -18.22 12.64 -8.31
CA GLY A 601 -19.66 12.77 -8.54
C GLY A 601 -20.57 12.28 -7.39
N MET A 602 -20.03 11.62 -6.37
CA MET A 602 -20.79 11.09 -5.22
C MET A 602 -21.78 12.14 -4.65
N THR A 603 -23.03 11.74 -4.42
CA THR A 603 -24.15 12.68 -4.23
C THR A 603 -24.33 13.14 -2.78
N ASP A 604 -25.02 14.28 -2.61
CA ASP A 604 -25.34 14.79 -1.27
C ASP A 604 -26.27 13.83 -0.52
N GLY A 605 -25.90 13.47 0.71
CA GLY A 605 -26.66 12.53 1.53
C GLY A 605 -26.40 11.04 1.23
N ALA A 606 -25.43 10.69 0.37
CA ALA A 606 -24.99 9.30 0.14
C ALA A 606 -24.46 8.64 1.42
N GLU A 607 -24.62 7.32 1.56
CA GLU A 607 -24.32 6.56 2.79
C GLU A 607 -23.22 5.50 2.60
N GLN A 608 -22.19 5.51 3.44
CA GLN A 608 -21.23 4.41 3.56
C GLN A 608 -21.39 3.70 4.92
N ARG A 609 -21.66 2.40 4.89
CA ARG A 609 -21.80 1.54 6.08
C ARG A 609 -20.47 0.86 6.43
N PHE A 610 -20.10 0.89 7.70
CA PHE A 610 -18.99 0.12 8.28
C PHE A 610 -19.59 -0.85 9.30
N THR A 611 -19.50 -2.15 9.01
CA THR A 611 -20.16 -3.19 9.82
C THR A 611 -19.32 -3.51 11.06
N ALA A 612 -19.96 -3.61 12.22
CA ALA A 612 -19.30 -3.86 13.51
C ALA A 612 -18.21 -2.85 13.95
N GLU A 613 -18.21 -1.63 13.38
CA GLU A 613 -17.37 -0.49 13.80
C GLU A 613 -18.18 0.63 14.50
N GLY A 614 -19.41 0.32 14.91
CA GLY A 614 -20.26 1.14 15.79
C GLY A 614 -19.95 0.92 17.28
N GLU A 615 -20.90 1.20 18.18
CA GLU A 615 -20.64 1.03 19.62
C GLU A 615 -20.53 -0.45 20.03
N PRO A 616 -19.43 -0.86 20.71
CA PRO A 616 -19.26 -2.23 21.20
C PRO A 616 -20.20 -2.52 22.38
N HIS A 617 -20.87 -3.67 22.32
CA HIS A 617 -21.80 -4.14 23.34
C HIS A 617 -21.08 -5.04 24.36
N THR A 618 -21.61 -5.17 25.58
CA THR A 618 -20.97 -5.99 26.64
C THR A 618 -21.12 -7.49 26.42
N ASP A 619 -22.19 -7.91 25.72
CA ASP A 619 -22.64 -9.30 25.62
C ASP A 619 -22.99 -9.68 24.16
N GLY A 620 -22.38 -9.01 23.17
CA GLY A 620 -22.65 -9.21 21.74
C GLY A 620 -21.66 -8.49 20.83
N GLU A 621 -21.80 -8.68 19.52
CA GLU A 621 -20.99 -7.97 18.52
C GLU A 621 -21.29 -6.44 18.54
N PRO A 622 -20.33 -5.57 18.15
CA PRO A 622 -20.58 -4.15 18.03
C PRO A 622 -21.66 -3.82 17.00
N GLY A 623 -22.35 -2.70 17.19
CA GLY A 623 -23.28 -2.17 16.19
C GLY A 623 -22.56 -1.69 14.92
N ASP A 624 -23.33 -1.22 13.94
CA ASP A 624 -22.78 -0.61 12.72
C ASP A 624 -22.55 0.89 12.88
N LEU A 625 -21.59 1.41 12.13
CA LEU A 625 -21.42 2.85 11.89
C LEU A 625 -21.94 3.19 10.49
N ARG A 626 -22.75 4.25 10.37
CA ARG A 626 -23.11 4.85 9.08
C ARG A 626 -22.51 6.23 8.96
N LEU A 627 -21.75 6.44 7.88
CA LEU A 627 -21.26 7.75 7.48
C LEU A 627 -22.15 8.27 6.36
N ARG A 628 -22.56 9.53 6.44
CA ARG A 628 -23.43 10.17 5.44
C ARG A 628 -22.75 11.42 4.88
N ILE A 629 -22.53 11.47 3.57
CA ILE A 629 -21.90 12.62 2.92
C ILE A 629 -22.81 13.86 3.06
N GLN A 630 -22.20 15.00 3.38
CA GLN A 630 -22.86 16.29 3.45
C GLN A 630 -22.01 17.33 2.72
N THR A 631 -22.56 17.90 1.66
CA THR A 631 -21.88 18.89 0.81
C THR A 631 -21.76 20.21 1.54
N THR A 632 -20.53 20.71 1.72
CA THR A 632 -20.31 22.04 2.31
C THR A 632 -20.61 23.13 1.29
N PRO A 633 -21.34 24.21 1.64
CA PRO A 633 -21.56 25.33 0.74
C PRO A 633 -20.24 25.92 0.22
N HIS A 634 -20.06 25.92 -1.09
CA HIS A 634 -18.90 26.53 -1.76
C HIS A 634 -19.14 28.02 -2.01
N SER A 635 -18.07 28.81 -2.15
CA SER A 635 -18.14 30.27 -2.24
C SER A 635 -18.59 30.80 -3.61
N ILE A 636 -18.41 30.03 -4.68
CA ILE A 636 -18.69 30.44 -6.07
C ILE A 636 -19.81 29.60 -6.70
N PHE A 637 -20.03 28.36 -6.23
CA PHE A 637 -20.91 27.38 -6.89
C PHE A 637 -21.89 26.73 -5.92
N GLU A 638 -23.13 26.52 -6.38
CA GLU A 638 -24.15 25.69 -5.73
C GLU A 638 -24.40 24.44 -6.60
N ARG A 639 -24.20 23.24 -6.05
CA ARG A 639 -24.50 21.96 -6.75
C ARG A 639 -25.97 21.60 -6.59
N ARG A 640 -26.63 21.15 -7.67
CA ARG A 640 -27.98 20.56 -7.63
C ARG A 640 -28.04 19.37 -8.59
N GLY A 641 -28.07 18.14 -8.06
CA GLY A 641 -27.80 16.95 -8.88
C GLY A 641 -26.39 17.04 -9.46
N ASP A 642 -26.23 16.81 -10.76
CA ASP A 642 -24.93 16.95 -11.44
C ASP A 642 -24.71 18.34 -12.04
N ASP A 643 -25.70 19.25 -11.94
CA ASP A 643 -25.60 20.62 -12.43
C ASP A 643 -24.96 21.55 -11.38
N LEU A 644 -24.18 22.52 -11.86
CA LEU A 644 -23.59 23.59 -11.06
C LEU A 644 -24.29 24.93 -11.36
N TYR A 645 -24.50 25.75 -10.33
CA TYR A 645 -25.13 27.06 -10.43
C TYR A 645 -24.20 28.13 -9.85
N THR A 646 -24.11 29.27 -10.53
CA THR A 646 -23.35 30.44 -10.05
C THR A 646 -24.02 31.74 -10.47
N ASN A 647 -23.70 32.83 -9.76
CA ASN A 647 -24.13 34.19 -10.08
C ASN A 647 -22.89 35.04 -10.40
N VAL A 648 -22.93 35.75 -11.52
CA VAL A 648 -21.88 36.68 -11.94
C VAL A 648 -22.45 38.09 -12.02
N THR A 649 -21.80 39.03 -11.33
CA THR A 649 -22.15 40.46 -11.44
C THR A 649 -21.37 41.11 -12.58
N ILE A 650 -22.09 41.72 -13.52
CA ILE A 650 -21.54 42.52 -14.63
C ILE A 650 -21.96 44.00 -14.47
N SER A 651 -21.23 44.95 -15.07
CA SER A 651 -21.66 46.36 -15.01
C SER A 651 -22.85 46.62 -15.93
N LEU A 652 -23.57 47.74 -15.72
CA LEU A 652 -24.61 48.19 -16.65
C LEU A 652 -24.08 48.45 -18.07
N ALA A 653 -22.80 48.80 -18.24
CA ALA A 653 -22.19 48.98 -19.55
C ALA A 653 -22.01 47.62 -20.27
N ASP A 654 -21.41 46.64 -19.58
CA ASP A 654 -21.25 45.25 -20.04
C ASP A 654 -22.60 44.62 -20.40
N ALA A 655 -23.61 44.85 -19.55
CA ALA A 655 -24.97 44.34 -19.73
C ALA A 655 -25.68 44.91 -20.97
N LEU A 656 -25.26 46.07 -21.49
CA LEU A 656 -25.84 46.72 -22.68
C LEU A 656 -24.99 46.52 -23.94
N ALA A 657 -23.67 46.59 -23.82
CA ALA A 657 -22.73 46.55 -24.95
C ALA A 657 -22.16 45.15 -25.26
N GLY A 658 -22.28 44.20 -24.33
CA GLY A 658 -21.65 42.89 -24.41
C GLY A 658 -20.36 42.80 -23.56
N PHE A 659 -19.92 41.57 -23.29
CA PHE A 659 -18.78 41.29 -22.41
C PHE A 659 -18.10 39.95 -22.73
N GLU A 660 -16.91 39.78 -22.16
CA GLU A 660 -16.10 38.55 -22.22
C GLU A 660 -15.46 38.33 -20.85
N LEU A 661 -15.58 37.11 -20.30
CA LEU A 661 -15.00 36.75 -18.99
C LEU A 661 -14.69 35.26 -18.90
N ASP A 662 -13.74 34.90 -18.03
CA ASP A 662 -13.47 33.52 -17.63
C ASP A 662 -14.04 33.25 -16.23
N ILE A 663 -14.64 32.09 -16.02
CA ILE A 663 -14.91 31.54 -14.69
C ILE A 663 -13.92 30.40 -14.42
N GLU A 664 -13.26 30.40 -13.27
CA GLU A 664 -12.41 29.30 -12.80
C GLU A 664 -13.30 28.16 -12.26
N HIS A 665 -13.11 26.94 -12.79
CA HIS A 665 -13.87 25.75 -12.42
C HIS A 665 -13.26 25.06 -11.20
N LEU A 666 -13.96 24.06 -10.65
CA LEU A 666 -13.56 23.26 -9.48
C LEU A 666 -12.27 22.44 -9.70
N ASP A 667 -11.87 22.19 -10.94
CA ASP A 667 -10.61 21.54 -11.32
C ASP A 667 -9.48 22.54 -11.66
N GLY A 668 -9.76 23.85 -11.61
CA GLY A 668 -8.84 24.93 -11.97
C GLY A 668 -8.77 25.28 -13.47
N HIS A 669 -9.56 24.65 -14.34
CA HIS A 669 -9.66 25.10 -15.74
C HIS A 669 -10.57 26.35 -15.88
N LYS A 670 -10.49 27.03 -17.02
CA LYS A 670 -11.24 28.26 -17.30
C LYS A 670 -12.43 28.04 -18.25
N VAL A 671 -13.64 28.21 -17.74
CA VAL A 671 -14.87 28.26 -18.54
C VAL A 671 -15.03 29.67 -19.14
N HIS A 672 -14.71 29.80 -20.41
CA HIS A 672 -14.76 31.08 -21.13
C HIS A 672 -16.18 31.47 -21.56
N ILE A 673 -16.63 32.69 -21.28
CA ILE A 673 -17.99 33.19 -21.52
C ILE A 673 -17.93 34.52 -22.29
N VAL A 674 -18.36 34.49 -23.55
CA VAL A 674 -18.58 35.67 -24.40
C VAL A 674 -20.07 35.96 -24.51
N ARG A 675 -20.46 37.23 -24.48
CA ARG A 675 -21.82 37.65 -24.77
C ARG A 675 -21.90 38.94 -25.60
N ASP A 676 -22.57 38.82 -26.74
CA ASP A 676 -22.70 39.79 -27.82
C ASP A 676 -23.99 40.63 -27.79
N LYS A 677 -24.88 40.41 -26.81
CA LYS A 677 -26.23 40.99 -26.76
C LYS A 677 -26.59 41.43 -25.35
N VAL A 678 -27.52 42.38 -25.28
CA VAL A 678 -28.11 42.90 -24.03
C VAL A 678 -28.48 41.74 -23.09
N THR A 679 -27.94 41.81 -21.87
CA THR A 679 -28.07 40.80 -20.84
C THR A 679 -28.82 41.42 -19.66
N TRP A 680 -30.09 41.05 -19.52
CA TRP A 680 -30.98 41.59 -18.49
C TRP A 680 -30.68 40.99 -17.11
N PRO A 681 -31.03 41.67 -15.99
CA PRO A 681 -30.91 41.09 -14.65
C PRO A 681 -31.67 39.75 -14.53
N GLY A 682 -31.01 38.72 -14.01
CA GLY A 682 -31.56 37.36 -13.93
C GLY A 682 -31.50 36.57 -15.24
N ALA A 683 -30.89 37.09 -16.31
CA ALA A 683 -30.59 36.30 -17.51
C ALA A 683 -29.68 35.11 -17.18
N ARG A 684 -29.82 34.00 -17.92
CA ARG A 684 -29.06 32.77 -17.68
C ARG A 684 -28.38 32.23 -18.93
N ILE A 685 -27.09 31.93 -18.82
CA ILE A 685 -26.32 31.14 -19.80
C ILE A 685 -26.15 29.73 -19.24
N ARG A 686 -26.12 28.73 -20.13
CA ARG A 686 -25.82 27.34 -19.81
C ARG A 686 -24.59 26.89 -20.57
N LYS A 687 -23.69 26.16 -19.92
CA LYS A 687 -22.55 25.49 -20.55
C LYS A 687 -22.64 24.00 -20.27
N LYS A 688 -22.78 23.20 -21.34
CA LYS A 688 -22.92 21.74 -21.24
C LYS A 688 -21.54 21.10 -21.11
N GLY A 689 -21.37 20.19 -20.15
CA GLY A 689 -20.09 19.56 -19.82
C GLY A 689 -19.39 20.19 -18.62
N GLU A 690 -19.83 21.38 -18.21
CA GLU A 690 -19.21 22.16 -17.11
C GLU A 690 -19.90 21.94 -15.75
N GLY A 691 -20.71 20.89 -15.60
CA GLY A 691 -21.29 20.52 -14.31
C GLY A 691 -20.30 19.77 -13.41
N MET A 692 -20.85 19.05 -12.44
CA MET A 692 -20.14 17.94 -11.78
C MET A 692 -20.03 16.74 -12.74
N PRO A 693 -19.03 15.85 -12.56
CA PRO A 693 -19.11 14.50 -13.11
C PRO A 693 -20.34 13.78 -12.56
N ASN A 694 -21.01 13.02 -13.41
CA ASN A 694 -22.08 12.10 -13.02
C ASN A 694 -21.49 10.90 -12.28
N TYR A 695 -22.13 10.49 -11.19
CA TYR A 695 -21.63 9.47 -10.28
C TYR A 695 -21.52 8.07 -10.92
N ASP A 696 -22.52 7.68 -11.71
CA ASP A 696 -22.58 6.35 -12.34
C ASP A 696 -21.66 6.23 -13.56
N ASN A 697 -21.22 7.36 -14.13
CA ASN A 697 -20.38 7.42 -15.32
C ASN A 697 -19.61 8.74 -15.41
N ASN A 698 -18.38 8.76 -14.90
CA ASN A 698 -17.49 9.93 -14.88
C ASN A 698 -17.10 10.50 -16.26
N ASN A 699 -17.54 9.87 -17.37
CA ASN A 699 -17.40 10.44 -18.73
C ASN A 699 -18.55 11.40 -19.08
N LEU A 700 -19.61 11.44 -18.26
CA LEU A 700 -20.73 12.35 -18.36
C LEU A 700 -20.61 13.43 -17.30
N PHE A 701 -20.92 14.66 -17.69
CA PHE A 701 -20.90 15.84 -16.82
C PHE A 701 -22.20 16.62 -17.01
N GLY A 702 -22.67 17.28 -15.94
CA GLY A 702 -23.84 18.14 -15.98
C GLY A 702 -23.61 19.46 -16.74
N MET A 703 -24.37 20.49 -16.38
CA MET A 703 -24.23 21.83 -16.94
C MET A 703 -23.89 22.87 -15.86
N LEU A 704 -23.08 23.86 -16.24
CA LEU A 704 -22.95 25.11 -15.48
C LEU A 704 -24.05 26.09 -15.91
N TYR A 705 -24.83 26.56 -14.94
CA TYR A 705 -25.82 27.62 -15.07
C TYR A 705 -25.29 28.91 -14.47
N VAL A 706 -25.00 29.90 -15.32
CA VAL A 706 -24.54 31.22 -14.91
C VAL A 706 -25.71 32.20 -14.96
N THR A 707 -26.11 32.74 -13.81
CA THR A 707 -27.11 33.81 -13.70
C THR A 707 -26.41 35.17 -13.63
N PHE A 708 -26.91 36.17 -14.34
CA PHE A 708 -26.28 37.50 -14.39
C PHE A 708 -27.02 38.53 -13.54
N ASP A 709 -26.29 39.11 -12.59
CA ASP A 709 -26.70 40.28 -11.82
C ASP A 709 -26.08 41.53 -12.45
N VAL A 710 -26.85 42.63 -12.56
CA VAL A 710 -26.37 43.87 -13.21
C VAL A 710 -26.11 44.94 -12.16
N GLN A 711 -24.85 45.36 -12.02
CA GLN A 711 -24.46 46.44 -11.15
C GLN A 711 -24.67 47.80 -11.83
N PHE A 712 -25.65 48.53 -11.32
CA PHE A 712 -25.87 49.94 -11.65
C PHE A 712 -24.80 50.82 -10.96
N PRO A 713 -24.42 51.96 -11.56
CA PRO A 713 -23.53 52.92 -10.91
C PRO A 713 -24.14 53.45 -9.61
N LYS A 714 -23.31 53.61 -8.58
CA LYS A 714 -23.73 54.11 -7.25
C LYS A 714 -23.66 55.64 -7.12
N GLU A 715 -22.96 56.29 -8.04
CA GLU A 715 -22.82 57.74 -8.11
C GLU A 715 -23.94 58.34 -8.96
N GLU A 716 -24.37 59.56 -8.64
CA GLU A 716 -25.38 60.24 -9.44
C GLU A 716 -24.81 60.68 -10.80
N LEU A 717 -25.40 60.16 -11.87
CA LEU A 717 -25.09 60.61 -13.24
C LEU A 717 -25.52 62.08 -13.42
N SER A 718 -24.69 62.89 -14.07
CA SER A 718 -25.05 64.28 -14.39
C SER A 718 -26.28 64.36 -15.30
N ASP A 719 -27.04 65.45 -15.24
CA ASP A 719 -28.30 65.56 -16.02
C ASP A 719 -28.06 65.53 -17.55
N GLU A 720 -26.88 65.95 -18.01
CA GLU A 720 -26.44 65.78 -19.39
C GLU A 720 -26.28 64.30 -19.78
N ILE A 721 -25.72 63.46 -18.89
CA ILE A 721 -25.60 62.02 -19.10
C ILE A 721 -26.99 61.36 -19.01
N LYS A 722 -27.82 61.75 -18.03
CA LYS A 722 -29.21 61.27 -17.92
C LYS A 722 -30.00 61.54 -19.19
N GLU A 723 -29.88 62.72 -19.79
CA GLU A 723 -30.59 63.09 -21.02
C GLU A 723 -30.07 62.34 -22.26
N LYS A 724 -28.75 62.21 -22.43
CA LYS A 724 -28.17 61.38 -23.48
C LYS A 724 -28.63 59.92 -23.38
N LEU A 725 -28.74 59.37 -22.17
CA LEU A 725 -29.25 58.02 -21.94
C LEU A 725 -30.74 57.86 -22.32
N ARG A 726 -31.60 58.85 -22.06
CA ARG A 726 -33.00 58.82 -22.53
C ARG A 726 -33.07 58.71 -24.06
N GLN A 727 -32.29 59.54 -24.75
CA GLN A 727 -32.25 59.58 -26.22
C GLN A 727 -31.69 58.28 -26.81
N LEU A 728 -30.57 57.77 -26.26
CA LEU A 728 -29.93 56.53 -26.72
C LEU A 728 -30.78 55.28 -26.47
N LEU A 729 -31.49 55.20 -25.34
CA LEU A 729 -32.34 54.04 -25.03
C LEU A 729 -33.72 54.10 -25.71
N SER A 730 -34.27 55.30 -25.92
CA SER A 730 -35.57 55.51 -26.60
C SER A 730 -36.71 54.64 -26.05
N GLN A 731 -36.84 54.55 -24.72
CA GLN A 731 -37.88 53.77 -24.02
C GLN A 731 -38.92 54.66 -23.34
N ASP A 732 -40.19 54.31 -23.52
CA ASP A 732 -41.32 54.89 -22.76
C ASP A 732 -41.29 54.46 -21.27
N SER A 733 -41.99 55.20 -20.40
CA SER A 733 -42.01 54.94 -18.96
C SER A 733 -42.86 53.71 -18.57
N ILE A 734 -42.22 52.55 -18.34
CA ILE A 734 -42.88 51.30 -17.97
C ILE A 734 -43.18 51.24 -16.46
N ASN A 735 -44.26 51.91 -16.03
CA ASN A 735 -44.67 51.98 -14.61
C ASN A 735 -45.67 50.88 -14.22
N LYS A 736 -45.23 49.62 -14.16
CA LYS A 736 -46.10 48.47 -13.78
C LYS A 736 -46.03 48.15 -12.28
N VAL A 737 -47.08 48.46 -11.53
CA VAL A 737 -47.24 48.05 -10.12
C VAL A 737 -47.76 46.60 -10.04
N TYR A 738 -47.15 45.77 -9.19
CA TYR A 738 -47.57 44.39 -8.95
C TYR A 738 -47.16 43.92 -7.54
N ASN A 739 -47.79 42.86 -7.03
CA ASN A 739 -47.56 42.32 -5.69
C ASN A 739 -46.66 41.06 -5.71
N GLY A 740 -45.34 41.25 -5.78
CA GLY A 740 -44.33 40.18 -5.80
C GLY A 740 -44.27 39.22 -4.59
N LEU A 741 -45.24 39.27 -3.68
CA LEU A 741 -45.31 38.48 -2.44
C LEU A 741 -45.89 37.05 -2.61
N ARG A 742 -46.22 36.62 -3.84
CA ARG A 742 -46.82 35.28 -4.09
C ARG A 742 -46.17 34.42 -5.17
N GLY A 743 -45.17 34.92 -5.89
CA GLY A 743 -44.48 34.18 -6.95
C GLY A 743 -45.34 33.97 -8.20
N PHE A 744 -45.02 34.70 -9.27
CA PHE A 744 -45.49 34.48 -10.64
C PHE A 744 -44.27 34.41 -11.56
#